data_AF-A0A7G5MZN8-F1
#
_entry.id   AF-A0A7G5MZN8-F1
#
_cell.length_a   1.000
_cell.length_b   1.000
_cell.length_c   1.000
_cell.angle_alpha   90.00
_cell.angle_beta   90.00
_cell.angle_gamma   90.00
#
_symmetry.space_group_name_H-M   'P 1'
#
loop_
_entity.id
_entity.type
_entity.pdbx_description
1 polymer ?
#
loop_
_entity_poly.entity_id
_entity_poly.type
_entity_poly.pdbx_seq_one_letter_code
_entity_poly.pdbx_strand_id
1 'polypeptide(L)'
;MGKRLRRGATLALTGILTVSSVLPALYVQAEGKGSAVEIQPEVTQFMDCFLPMPVMDPDGLSADCWGVSEVGPRDRHNGLEDNDMSDYSYWDGGIIKDEISGKYYMFASRWDQRGGHEGETVDGVWYPGWKGSEAVYAVSDNLYGPYEDQGQIWPDYHEGAGHNVYPFVLSEKDPLYGEGYRYGIVLGDPWEIQGTIHVSRRLEDGGDWTHLDQMNCDGSFTMTNISIIVRPDGRYEAISRNGDIATADSVNGPWHVESNGLWWNLPGLDTAENDMEDPVLWYSDGLYHCIVNKWNAKQAYYMTSYDGLTNWTLQEGAAYTPYQNFLRYEDGTENNWIKLERPNVYIENGELKAMLLSVINVEKNEDKPNDQNGSKIIVTPFDGAALKKLAEGRSAGILPAGDTNAQTWQNERYYNYGGQPYIQMQRDSGVAGLGESGESGWWWPDWDYDCKIGFLKYDLPDTEKEIESAYLSLIYLGKKLGSAETDSICVVLSDPDWQEGTGKEEDTAEDDLAGLNFPKLYYDVTDLENTSAVSEEFATGEGLKTVGVDVTKLVQEFKETYPGEQSISFALNETEAGNRLLFGSKEAGDGYGARLIINYKEEASREDASLKLAIGMAEKLEQEQAENQCYTDETWAAVKTALDEARTILNNQQATQEEVDHAFLKLMTAYNLLESNVQRAGLKAAIEGTETILAESETLVQYTQESVQAVRDALAEAKKVYALNGAGQTTVNAVTTSLLDAVNSLLIEDKNSRLDILIQKAEELLKNKKLYTDASVASLETELVSAKATATNPQATTEAMNQAYDDLATAITELVRKADKSELDNALKKANEILENAADYVADTITGLETVVAKAQSVYDDQAADSSSVGESVKELVAEILKARLMGDVDKNGTVDTQDAAKILRFDAELETLTEEQYLAADVNRDRVSDSSDASVILTYAAEIITEL
;
A
#
# COMPACT_ATOMS: atom_id res chain seq x y z
N MET A 1 13.86 -20.24 63.74
CA MET A 1 14.11 -20.26 65.21
C MET A 1 14.71 -18.92 65.62
N GLY A 2 13.92 -18.03 66.27
CA GLY A 2 14.32 -16.62 66.49
C GLY A 2 14.32 -15.78 65.19
N LYS A 3 14.39 -14.44 65.19
CA LYS A 3 14.17 -13.37 66.21
C LYS A 3 13.62 -12.15 65.40
N ARG A 4 12.60 -11.39 65.84
CA ARG A 4 12.61 -10.33 66.90
C ARG A 4 13.68 -9.24 66.63
N LEU A 5 13.40 -7.92 66.68
CA LEU A 5 12.27 -7.17 67.25
C LEU A 5 12.24 -5.68 66.76
N ARG A 6 11.07 -5.01 66.76
CA ARG A 6 10.71 -3.61 67.17
C ARG A 6 11.73 -2.44 67.11
N ARG A 7 11.34 -1.14 67.10
CA ARG A 7 10.15 -0.32 66.73
C ARG A 7 10.42 1.12 67.24
N GLY A 8 10.18 2.15 66.41
CA GLY A 8 9.73 3.49 66.84
C GLY A 8 10.69 4.37 67.67
N ALA A 9 10.29 5.56 68.16
CA ALA A 9 9.23 6.53 67.81
C ALA A 9 9.41 7.78 68.74
N THR A 10 8.74 8.94 68.66
CA THR A 10 7.58 9.43 67.86
C THR A 10 7.63 10.98 67.81
N LEU A 11 7.10 11.63 66.77
CA LEU A 11 6.65 13.04 66.83
C LEU A 11 5.52 13.31 65.81
N ALA A 12 4.69 14.32 66.08
CA ALA A 12 3.50 14.70 65.31
C ALA A 12 3.61 16.17 64.86
N LEU A 13 2.85 16.68 63.88
CA LEU A 13 1.44 17.06 64.02
C LEU A 13 0.77 17.35 62.65
N THR A 14 -0.57 17.26 62.58
CA THR A 14 -1.50 17.93 61.63
C THR A 14 -1.35 17.79 60.10
N GLY A 15 -2.49 17.67 59.40
CA GLY A 15 -2.64 18.08 57.99
C GLY A 15 -3.06 16.98 57.01
N ILE A 16 -4.37 16.72 56.92
CA ILE A 16 -4.95 15.78 55.93
C ILE A 16 -4.71 16.30 54.50
N LEU A 17 -4.21 15.45 53.60
CA LEU A 17 -4.27 15.71 52.15
C LEU A 17 -5.73 15.61 51.67
N THR A 18 -6.18 16.59 50.88
CA THR A 18 -7.43 16.53 50.12
C THR A 18 -7.15 16.53 48.64
N VAL A 19 -7.86 15.67 47.90
CA VAL A 19 -7.79 15.57 46.44
C VAL A 19 -8.38 16.80 45.76
N SER A 20 -7.75 17.24 44.68
CA SER A 20 -8.35 18.04 43.62
C SER A 20 -7.67 17.65 42.30
N SER A 21 -8.21 16.78 41.46
CA SER A 21 -9.46 16.88 40.66
C SER A 21 -9.28 17.74 39.41
N VAL A 22 -9.05 17.08 38.27
CA VAL A 22 -9.35 17.62 36.94
C VAL A 22 -10.60 16.89 36.46
N LEU A 23 -11.72 17.62 36.41
CA LEU A 23 -12.94 17.24 35.70
C LEU A 23 -13.08 18.18 34.50
N PRO A 24 -13.63 17.72 33.36
CA PRO A 24 -13.81 18.58 32.19
C PRO A 24 -14.79 19.71 32.50
N ALA A 25 -14.41 20.94 32.16
CA ALA A 25 -15.26 22.11 32.29
C ALA A 25 -16.21 22.19 31.08
N LEU A 26 -17.49 21.92 31.31
CA LEU A 26 -18.59 22.09 30.36
C LEU A 26 -18.49 23.42 29.60
N TYR A 27 -18.39 23.36 28.27
CA TYR A 27 -18.60 24.53 27.43
C TYR A 27 -20.08 24.91 27.43
N VAL A 28 -20.41 26.02 28.09
CA VAL A 28 -21.73 26.63 28.02
C VAL A 28 -21.85 27.38 26.71
N GLN A 29 -22.87 27.05 25.92
CA GLN A 29 -23.15 27.69 24.63
C GLN A 29 -23.54 29.16 24.83
N ALA A 30 -22.75 30.08 24.25
CA ALA A 30 -22.99 31.52 24.28
C ALA A 30 -22.66 32.17 22.92
N GLU A 31 -23.69 32.28 22.07
CA GLU A 31 -23.81 33.20 20.93
C GLU A 31 -22.59 33.44 20.01
N GLY A 32 -22.45 32.55 19.01
CA GLY A 32 -22.43 33.02 17.62
C GLY A 32 -21.09 33.48 17.00
N LYS A 33 -20.33 32.52 16.47
CA LYS A 33 -19.66 32.59 15.16
C LYS A 33 -19.49 31.17 14.61
N GLY A 34 -19.54 31.00 13.30
CA GLY A 34 -19.59 29.67 12.66
C GLY A 34 -18.28 28.91 12.77
N SER A 35 -18.37 27.59 12.91
CA SER A 35 -17.26 26.67 12.62
C SER A 35 -17.04 26.60 11.12
N ALA A 36 -15.80 26.77 10.68
CA ALA A 36 -15.41 26.27 9.37
C ALA A 36 -15.49 24.73 9.36
N VAL A 37 -15.79 24.15 8.20
CA VAL A 37 -15.47 22.74 7.95
C VAL A 37 -13.96 22.69 7.66
N GLU A 38 -13.26 21.77 8.30
CA GLU A 38 -11.83 21.55 8.06
C GLU A 38 -11.69 20.71 6.79
N ILE A 39 -11.55 21.41 5.65
CA ILE A 39 -11.40 20.80 4.33
C ILE A 39 -9.98 20.24 4.23
N GLN A 40 -9.85 18.94 3.92
CA GLN A 40 -8.53 18.38 3.55
C GLN A 40 -8.02 19.09 2.30
N PRO A 41 -6.74 19.50 2.24
CA PRO A 41 -6.21 20.23 1.09
C PRO A 41 -6.34 19.39 -0.19
N GLU A 42 -6.76 20.05 -1.26
CA GLU A 42 -6.84 19.46 -2.58
C GLU A 42 -5.42 19.17 -3.11
N VAL A 43 -5.26 18.03 -3.80
CA VAL A 43 -3.96 17.57 -4.31
C VAL A 43 -3.78 18.13 -5.72
N THR A 44 -2.87 19.09 -5.86
CA THR A 44 -2.69 19.92 -7.06
C THR A 44 -1.35 19.69 -7.77
N GLN A 45 -0.35 19.21 -7.03
CA GLN A 45 1.02 18.94 -7.48
C GLN A 45 1.59 17.73 -6.73
N PHE A 46 2.67 17.13 -7.25
CA PHE A 46 3.22 15.87 -6.70
C PHE A 46 3.63 16.00 -5.22
N MET A 47 4.20 17.13 -4.80
CA MET A 47 4.65 17.28 -3.41
C MET A 47 3.51 17.35 -2.39
N ASP A 48 2.26 17.58 -2.83
CA ASP A 48 1.09 17.50 -1.95
C ASP A 48 0.82 16.06 -1.48
N CYS A 49 1.33 15.06 -2.21
CA CYS A 49 1.20 13.63 -1.90
C CYS A 49 2.21 13.11 -0.85
N PHE A 50 3.15 13.94 -0.38
CA PHE A 50 4.04 13.54 0.73
C PHE A 50 3.26 13.52 2.05
N LEU A 51 3.31 12.37 2.71
CA LEU A 51 2.70 12.16 4.03
C LEU A 51 3.70 12.55 5.13
N PRO A 52 3.22 12.89 6.34
CA PRO A 52 4.11 13.19 7.47
C PRO A 52 5.04 12.02 7.79
N MET A 53 6.31 12.32 8.03
CA MET A 53 7.32 11.33 8.40
C MET A 53 7.10 10.83 9.84
N PRO A 54 7.13 9.51 10.09
CA PRO A 54 7.19 8.98 11.46
C PRO A 54 8.55 9.34 12.10
N VAL A 55 8.59 9.33 13.43
CA VAL A 55 9.82 9.59 14.19
C VAL A 55 10.41 8.26 14.66
N MET A 56 11.59 7.91 14.13
CA MET A 56 12.27 6.63 14.35
C MET A 56 13.31 6.70 15.49
N ASP A 57 13.75 7.90 15.89
CA ASP A 57 14.56 8.12 17.09
C ASP A 57 13.68 8.03 18.35
N PRO A 58 13.93 7.07 19.28
CA PRO A 58 13.13 6.92 20.49
C PRO A 58 13.33 8.06 21.51
N ASP A 59 14.38 8.88 21.38
CA ASP A 59 14.54 10.14 22.14
C ASP A 59 13.78 11.31 21.48
N GLY A 60 13.26 11.12 20.25
CA GLY A 60 12.46 12.09 19.49
C GLY A 60 13.27 13.02 18.57
N LEU A 61 12.61 14.04 18.03
CA LEU A 61 13.25 15.02 17.13
C LEU A 61 14.32 15.83 17.87
N SER A 62 15.55 15.81 17.37
CA SER A 62 16.67 16.54 17.96
C SER A 62 17.00 17.82 17.19
N ALA A 63 17.17 18.92 17.93
CA ALA A 63 17.80 20.16 17.46
C ALA A 63 19.31 20.22 17.80
N ASP A 64 19.84 19.20 18.48
CA ASP A 64 21.26 18.98 18.73
C ASP A 64 21.73 17.89 17.76
N CYS A 65 21.91 18.31 16.50
CA CYS A 65 22.32 17.51 15.35
C CYS A 65 23.39 18.28 14.56
N TRP A 66 24.16 17.59 13.70
CA TRP A 66 24.90 18.28 12.65
C TRP A 66 23.95 18.96 11.65
N GLY A 67 24.42 20.06 11.06
CA GLY A 67 23.70 20.88 10.10
C GLY A 67 23.66 22.37 10.48
N VAL A 68 22.94 23.15 9.66
CA VAL A 68 22.55 24.54 9.99
C VAL A 68 21.20 24.56 10.70
N SER A 69 20.98 25.57 11.55
CA SER A 69 19.76 25.74 12.35
C SER A 69 18.47 25.78 11.53
N GLU A 70 18.57 26.20 10.27
CA GLU A 70 17.50 26.38 9.31
C GLU A 70 16.83 25.06 8.92
N VAL A 71 17.53 23.92 9.02
CA VAL A 71 16.97 22.57 8.78
C VAL A 71 15.89 22.20 9.81
N GLY A 72 15.91 22.82 10.99
CA GLY A 72 14.99 22.54 12.09
C GLY A 72 15.34 21.30 12.91
N PRO A 73 14.58 20.99 13.97
CA PRO A 73 14.69 19.74 14.69
C PRO A 73 14.36 18.56 13.76
N ARG A 74 15.16 17.50 13.81
CA ARG A 74 15.02 16.37 12.88
C ARG A 74 15.22 15.02 13.56
N ASP A 75 14.64 14.01 12.93
CA ASP A 75 14.89 12.61 13.23
C ASP A 75 16.26 12.19 12.67
N ARG A 76 17.09 11.58 13.53
CA ARG A 76 18.41 11.05 13.18
C ARG A 76 18.34 9.60 12.68
N HIS A 77 17.25 8.91 12.96
CA HIS A 77 17.01 7.53 12.53
C HIS A 77 16.14 7.44 11.26
N ASN A 78 15.71 8.55 10.67
CA ASN A 78 15.06 8.51 9.37
C ASN A 78 16.10 8.27 8.26
N GLY A 79 15.99 7.18 7.50
CA GLY A 79 16.91 6.84 6.42
C GLY A 79 18.33 6.51 6.89
N LEU A 80 19.34 7.04 6.18
CA LEU A 80 20.77 6.74 6.37
C LEU A 80 21.57 8.04 6.57
N GLU A 81 22.22 8.19 7.73
CA GLU A 81 23.16 9.28 8.02
C GLU A 81 24.34 8.84 8.88
N ASP A 82 25.40 9.67 8.89
CA ASP A 82 26.37 9.70 9.99
C ASP A 82 25.79 10.59 11.11
N ASN A 83 25.66 10.05 12.31
CA ASN A 83 24.97 10.71 13.42
C ASN A 83 25.73 11.92 14.01
N ASP A 84 27.06 11.98 13.87
CA ASP A 84 27.87 13.13 14.31
C ASP A 84 28.68 13.80 13.19
N MET A 85 28.56 13.28 11.95
CA MET A 85 29.18 13.81 10.73
C MET A 85 30.71 13.89 10.86
N SER A 86 31.30 12.84 11.44
CA SER A 86 32.74 12.75 11.69
C SER A 86 33.50 11.87 10.68
N ASP A 87 32.83 10.90 10.06
CA ASP A 87 33.42 9.97 9.10
C ASP A 87 32.84 10.12 7.67
N TYR A 88 31.51 10.23 7.49
CA TYR A 88 30.88 10.01 6.17
C TYR A 88 29.70 10.93 5.78
N SER A 89 29.60 11.21 4.47
CA SER A 89 28.40 11.75 3.78
C SER A 89 27.78 10.71 2.85
N TYR A 90 26.45 10.73 2.68
CA TYR A 90 25.68 9.73 1.93
C TYR A 90 24.75 10.32 0.85
N TRP A 91 24.58 9.58 -0.26
CA TRP A 91 23.86 10.03 -1.46
C TRP A 91 23.28 8.82 -2.25
N ASP A 92 22.43 9.08 -3.24
CA ASP A 92 21.86 8.12 -4.22
C ASP A 92 20.82 7.08 -3.74
N GLY A 93 20.52 7.03 -2.43
CA GLY A 93 19.78 5.95 -1.78
C GLY A 93 18.61 5.34 -2.57
N GLY A 94 18.64 4.02 -2.76
CA GLY A 94 17.54 3.20 -3.26
C GLY A 94 17.35 1.94 -2.41
N ILE A 95 16.11 1.50 -2.16
CA ILE A 95 15.80 0.37 -1.27
C ILE A 95 15.31 -0.85 -2.06
N ILE A 96 15.85 -2.02 -1.72
CA ILE A 96 15.23 -3.31 -2.01
C ILE A 96 14.89 -4.00 -0.69
N LYS A 97 13.67 -4.50 -0.55
CA LYS A 97 13.26 -5.37 0.55
C LYS A 97 13.59 -6.82 0.21
N ASP A 98 14.18 -7.55 1.15
CA ASP A 98 14.32 -9.00 1.05
C ASP A 98 13.07 -9.67 1.62
N GLU A 99 12.31 -10.35 0.76
CA GLU A 99 11.08 -11.06 1.14
C GLU A 99 11.32 -12.32 1.99
N ILE A 100 12.58 -12.76 2.18
CA ILE A 100 12.93 -13.91 3.02
C ILE A 100 13.15 -13.48 4.48
N SER A 101 13.99 -12.48 4.72
CA SER A 101 14.28 -11.95 6.06
C SER A 101 13.31 -10.85 6.52
N GLY A 102 12.58 -10.22 5.59
CA GLY A 102 11.73 -9.05 5.82
C GLY A 102 12.51 -7.73 5.95
N LYS A 103 13.85 -7.75 5.82
CA LYS A 103 14.73 -6.60 5.99
C LYS A 103 14.76 -5.70 4.77
N TYR A 104 15.03 -4.42 5.00
CA TYR A 104 15.22 -3.41 3.97
C TYR A 104 16.71 -3.16 3.76
N TYR A 105 17.17 -3.27 2.52
CA TYR A 105 18.54 -3.02 2.09
C TYR A 105 18.57 -1.74 1.26
N MET A 106 19.13 -0.68 1.82
CA MET A 106 19.41 0.56 1.10
C MET A 106 20.79 0.46 0.44
N PHE A 107 20.86 0.71 -0.85
CA PHE A 107 22.11 0.87 -1.60
C PHE A 107 22.35 2.35 -1.85
N ALA A 108 23.57 2.81 -1.60
CA ALA A 108 23.91 4.23 -1.57
C ALA A 108 25.36 4.46 -2.02
N SER A 109 25.66 5.71 -2.34
CA SER A 109 27.02 6.23 -2.45
C SER A 109 27.46 6.84 -1.13
N ARG A 110 28.71 6.57 -0.73
CA ARG A 110 29.33 7.12 0.48
C ARG A 110 30.68 7.74 0.16
N TRP A 111 31.02 8.88 0.76
CA TRP A 111 32.39 9.40 0.74
C TRP A 111 32.82 9.95 2.10
N ASP A 112 34.14 10.03 2.26
CA ASP A 112 34.85 10.51 3.45
C ASP A 112 34.61 12.01 3.69
N GLN A 113 34.06 12.37 4.85
CA GLN A 113 33.70 13.76 5.19
C GLN A 113 34.94 14.69 5.34
N ARG A 114 36.16 14.13 5.35
CA ARG A 114 37.41 14.90 5.24
C ARG A 114 37.63 15.48 3.83
N GLY A 115 36.82 15.11 2.84
CA GLY A 115 36.77 15.79 1.54
C GLY A 115 35.77 16.95 1.46
N GLY A 116 34.74 16.95 2.33
CA GLY A 116 33.45 17.57 1.99
C GLY A 116 32.90 17.03 0.65
N HIS A 117 31.89 17.67 0.08
CA HIS A 117 31.30 17.26 -1.19
C HIS A 117 32.31 17.26 -2.35
N GLU A 118 33.04 18.36 -2.55
CA GLU A 118 33.84 18.59 -3.77
C GLU A 118 35.24 17.94 -3.75
N GLY A 119 35.75 17.56 -2.57
CA GLY A 119 37.10 17.04 -2.37
C GLY A 119 38.14 18.14 -2.12
N GLU A 120 39.05 17.91 -1.16
CA GLU A 120 40.08 18.85 -0.74
C GLU A 120 41.31 18.12 -0.16
N THR A 121 42.40 18.86 0.12
CA THR A 121 43.63 18.30 0.73
C THR A 121 43.69 18.61 2.23
N VAL A 122 43.51 17.60 3.08
CA VAL A 122 43.64 17.72 4.54
C VAL A 122 44.96 17.09 5.00
N ASP A 123 45.76 17.85 5.77
CA ASP A 123 47.08 17.47 6.28
C ASP A 123 48.07 16.88 5.26
N GLY A 124 47.86 17.18 3.96
CA GLY A 124 48.68 16.71 2.84
C GLY A 124 48.20 15.40 2.19
N VAL A 125 47.05 14.87 2.61
CA VAL A 125 46.32 13.77 1.96
C VAL A 125 45.18 14.38 1.14
N TRP A 126 44.98 13.90 -0.08
CA TRP A 126 43.84 14.28 -0.93
C TRP A 126 42.64 13.37 -0.62
N TYR A 127 41.51 13.98 -0.28
CA TYR A 127 40.22 13.31 -0.13
C TYR A 127 39.32 13.75 -1.29
N PRO A 128 38.75 12.82 -2.09
CA PRO A 128 38.14 13.14 -3.38
C PRO A 128 36.71 13.71 -3.31
N GLY A 129 36.08 13.66 -2.13
CA GLY A 129 34.64 13.92 -1.99
C GLY A 129 33.83 12.93 -2.83
N TRP A 130 32.71 13.37 -3.41
CA TRP A 130 31.82 12.52 -4.23
C TRP A 130 32.54 11.82 -5.40
N LYS A 131 33.63 12.40 -5.90
CA LYS A 131 34.41 11.91 -7.06
C LYS A 131 35.19 10.63 -6.78
N GLY A 132 35.24 10.19 -5.52
CA GLY A 132 35.74 8.88 -5.10
C GLY A 132 34.75 8.23 -4.14
N SER A 133 33.46 8.33 -4.45
CA SER A 133 32.43 7.61 -3.70
C SER A 133 32.62 6.10 -3.79
N GLU A 134 32.27 5.43 -2.71
CA GLU A 134 32.18 3.98 -2.58
C GLU A 134 30.71 3.57 -2.68
N ALA A 135 30.43 2.46 -3.36
CA ALA A 135 29.10 1.86 -3.30
C ALA A 135 28.98 1.06 -2.00
N VAL A 136 28.00 1.42 -1.16
CA VAL A 136 27.73 0.81 0.14
C VAL A 136 26.33 0.23 0.22
N TYR A 137 26.13 -0.69 1.16
CA TYR A 137 24.81 -1.15 1.56
C TYR A 137 24.58 -0.90 3.05
N ALA A 138 23.36 -0.47 3.37
CA ALA A 138 22.91 -0.26 4.74
C ALA A 138 21.61 -1.04 4.96
N VAL A 139 21.40 -1.52 6.19
CA VAL A 139 20.31 -2.46 6.50
C VAL A 139 19.41 -1.89 7.59
N SER A 140 18.10 -2.08 7.44
CA SER A 140 17.11 -1.77 8.49
C SER A 140 16.05 -2.86 8.62
N ASP A 141 15.46 -2.96 9.82
CA ASP A 141 14.24 -3.71 10.10
C ASP A 141 12.96 -2.90 9.83
N ASN A 142 13.08 -1.63 9.41
CA ASN A 142 11.96 -0.76 9.07
C ASN A 142 12.24 0.06 7.80
N LEU A 143 11.24 0.20 6.94
CA LEU A 143 11.33 0.97 5.69
C LEU A 143 11.89 2.40 5.91
N TYR A 144 11.53 3.05 7.01
CA TYR A 144 11.90 4.44 7.29
C TYR A 144 13.23 4.58 8.06
N GLY A 145 13.89 3.49 8.44
CA GLY A 145 15.16 3.49 9.16
C GLY A 145 15.05 3.20 10.67
N PRO A 146 16.16 3.29 11.44
CA PRO A 146 17.51 3.66 10.97
C PRO A 146 18.11 2.60 10.06
N TYR A 147 18.83 3.03 9.03
CA TYR A 147 19.65 2.15 8.20
C TYR A 147 21.08 2.16 8.73
N GLU A 148 21.58 0.99 9.16
CA GLU A 148 22.95 0.83 9.62
C GLU A 148 23.87 0.49 8.42
N ASP A 149 24.84 1.36 8.12
CA ASP A 149 25.86 1.11 7.09
C ASP A 149 26.71 -0.13 7.42
N GLN A 150 26.71 -1.11 6.52
CA GLN A 150 27.44 -2.37 6.65
C GLN A 150 28.77 -2.38 5.85
N GLY A 151 29.07 -1.29 5.13
CA GLY A 151 30.30 -1.09 4.38
C GLY A 151 30.17 -1.27 2.86
N GLN A 152 31.34 -1.31 2.21
CA GLN A 152 31.47 -1.43 0.75
C GLN A 152 30.86 -2.74 0.23
N ILE A 153 30.16 -2.67 -0.91
CA ILE A 153 29.52 -3.84 -1.53
C ILE A 153 30.55 -4.77 -2.21
N TRP A 154 31.58 -4.21 -2.86
CA TRP A 154 32.55 -4.95 -3.68
C TRP A 154 33.99 -4.42 -3.54
N PRO A 155 34.65 -4.59 -2.37
CA PRO A 155 36.01 -4.08 -2.13
C PRO A 155 37.06 -4.54 -3.16
N ASP A 156 36.92 -5.74 -3.73
CA ASP A 156 37.83 -6.28 -4.75
C ASP A 156 37.57 -5.73 -6.18
N TYR A 157 36.45 -5.02 -6.43
CA TYR A 157 36.13 -4.39 -7.71
C TYR A 157 36.34 -2.87 -7.62
N HIS A 158 37.34 -2.37 -8.35
CA HIS A 158 37.69 -0.94 -8.39
C HIS A 158 37.83 -0.30 -6.99
N GLU A 159 38.37 -1.05 -6.02
CA GLU A 159 38.58 -0.61 -4.62
C GLU A 159 37.27 -0.20 -3.89
N GLY A 160 36.13 -0.75 -4.31
CA GLY A 160 34.80 -0.45 -3.76
C GLY A 160 34.08 0.71 -4.44
N ALA A 161 34.65 1.31 -5.49
CA ALA A 161 34.12 2.49 -6.15
C ALA A 161 32.67 2.33 -6.65
N GLY A 162 31.92 3.43 -6.55
CA GLY A 162 30.62 3.61 -7.16
C GLY A 162 29.97 4.93 -6.76
N HIS A 163 29.46 5.64 -7.75
CA HIS A 163 28.62 6.83 -7.61
C HIS A 163 27.43 6.72 -8.58
N ASN A 164 26.37 7.49 -8.34
CA ASN A 164 25.08 7.31 -9.03
C ASN A 164 24.56 5.86 -8.89
N VAL A 165 24.65 5.30 -7.68
CA VAL A 165 24.27 3.90 -7.36
C VAL A 165 22.76 3.71 -7.48
N TYR A 166 22.29 2.88 -8.42
CA TYR A 166 20.85 2.64 -8.60
C TYR A 166 20.52 1.13 -8.54
N PRO A 167 19.85 0.65 -7.48
CA PRO A 167 19.44 -0.75 -7.33
C PRO A 167 18.10 -1.07 -8.00
N PHE A 168 17.92 -2.30 -8.47
CA PHE A 168 16.68 -2.81 -9.05
C PHE A 168 16.53 -4.34 -8.87
N VAL A 169 15.32 -4.86 -9.08
CA VAL A 169 15.03 -6.31 -9.10
C VAL A 169 15.03 -6.83 -10.55
N LEU A 170 15.60 -8.01 -10.80
CA LEU A 170 15.63 -8.61 -12.14
C LEU A 170 14.25 -9.16 -12.54
N SER A 171 13.95 -9.03 -13.83
CA SER A 171 12.79 -9.67 -14.46
C SER A 171 12.87 -11.19 -14.39
N GLU A 172 11.78 -11.87 -14.04
CA GLU A 172 11.67 -13.34 -14.09
C GLU A 172 11.88 -13.91 -15.50
N LYS A 173 11.80 -13.06 -16.53
CA LYS A 173 12.00 -13.43 -17.95
C LYS A 173 13.46 -13.31 -18.39
N ASP A 174 14.32 -12.71 -17.58
CA ASP A 174 15.75 -12.59 -17.89
C ASP A 174 16.46 -13.96 -17.80
N PRO A 175 17.32 -14.33 -18.77
CA PRO A 175 18.10 -15.57 -18.69
C PRO A 175 18.89 -15.75 -17.38
N LEU A 176 19.43 -14.67 -16.82
CA LEU A 176 20.18 -14.66 -15.56
C LEU A 176 19.29 -14.97 -14.33
N TYR A 177 17.98 -14.70 -14.40
CA TYR A 177 17.04 -15.13 -13.37
C TYR A 177 16.97 -16.66 -13.28
N GLY A 178 17.11 -17.35 -14.42
CA GLY A 178 17.28 -18.80 -14.49
C GLY A 178 18.60 -19.33 -13.92
N GLU A 179 19.64 -18.49 -13.82
CA GLU A 179 20.92 -18.77 -13.16
C GLU A 179 20.94 -18.37 -11.67
N GLY A 180 19.77 -17.99 -11.14
CA GLY A 180 19.55 -17.66 -9.73
C GLY A 180 19.74 -16.20 -9.37
N TYR A 181 20.11 -15.31 -10.30
CA TYR A 181 20.23 -13.88 -10.00
C TYR A 181 18.85 -13.24 -9.75
N ARG A 182 18.79 -12.26 -8.86
CA ARG A 182 17.54 -11.62 -8.38
C ARG A 182 17.64 -10.10 -8.30
N TYR A 183 18.82 -9.59 -8.02
CA TYR A 183 19.06 -8.17 -7.74
C TYR A 183 20.11 -7.61 -8.69
N GLY A 184 19.93 -6.37 -9.10
CA GLY A 184 20.84 -5.64 -9.99
C GLY A 184 21.17 -4.28 -9.39
N ILE A 185 22.37 -3.78 -9.69
CA ILE A 185 22.75 -2.37 -9.50
C ILE A 185 23.35 -1.89 -10.82
N VAL A 186 22.98 -0.69 -11.25
CA VAL A 186 23.72 0.07 -12.27
C VAL A 186 24.47 1.22 -11.59
N LEU A 187 25.67 1.50 -12.08
CA LEU A 187 26.50 2.63 -11.63
C LEU A 187 26.56 3.70 -12.71
N GLY A 188 26.43 4.97 -12.32
CA GLY A 188 26.63 6.08 -13.26
C GLY A 188 28.05 6.65 -13.26
N ASP A 189 28.82 6.49 -12.18
CA ASP A 189 30.17 7.06 -12.00
C ASP A 189 31.03 6.23 -11.02
N PRO A 190 32.36 6.46 -10.92
CA PRO A 190 33.20 7.35 -11.74
C PRO A 190 33.38 6.88 -13.20
N TRP A 191 34.11 7.68 -14.00
CA TRP A 191 34.31 7.49 -15.45
C TRP A 191 34.63 6.03 -15.85
N GLU A 192 35.47 5.36 -15.07
CA GLU A 192 35.94 4.00 -15.34
C GLU A 192 34.84 2.92 -15.30
N ILE A 193 33.71 3.17 -14.63
CA ILE A 193 32.64 2.18 -14.39
C ILE A 193 31.22 2.69 -14.74
N GLN A 194 31.10 3.84 -15.41
CA GLN A 194 29.83 4.40 -15.90
C GLN A 194 29.04 3.37 -16.72
N GLY A 195 27.74 3.22 -16.45
CA GLY A 195 26.86 2.30 -17.16
C GLY A 195 27.21 0.82 -16.99
N THR A 196 28.09 0.44 -16.05
CA THR A 196 28.31 -0.97 -15.73
C THR A 196 27.19 -1.49 -14.83
N ILE A 197 26.82 -2.76 -15.03
CA ILE A 197 25.76 -3.43 -14.28
C ILE A 197 26.35 -4.56 -13.45
N HIS A 198 25.88 -4.72 -12.22
CA HIS A 198 26.31 -5.77 -11.29
C HIS A 198 25.07 -6.54 -10.83
N VAL A 199 25.14 -7.87 -10.80
CA VAL A 199 24.00 -8.73 -10.47
C VAL A 199 24.30 -9.70 -9.31
N SER A 200 23.35 -9.89 -8.41
CA SER A 200 23.46 -10.73 -7.20
C SER A 200 22.26 -11.67 -7.06
N ARG A 201 22.45 -12.80 -6.36
CA ARG A 201 21.39 -13.79 -6.03
C ARG A 201 20.76 -13.53 -4.67
N ARG A 202 21.50 -12.85 -3.77
CA ARG A 202 21.10 -12.51 -2.39
C ARG A 202 21.49 -11.08 -2.01
N LEU A 203 20.92 -10.56 -0.93
CA LEU A 203 21.32 -9.28 -0.32
C LEU A 203 22.12 -9.48 0.99
N GLU A 204 21.93 -10.63 1.66
CA GLU A 204 22.68 -11.03 2.85
C GLU A 204 24.21 -11.04 2.64
N ASP A 205 24.96 -10.74 3.71
CA ASP A 205 26.43 -10.61 3.74
C ASP A 205 27.02 -9.64 2.69
N GLY A 206 26.21 -8.68 2.21
CA GLY A 206 26.59 -7.76 1.14
C GLY A 206 26.39 -8.30 -0.28
N GLY A 207 25.84 -9.51 -0.44
CA GLY A 207 25.51 -10.12 -1.74
C GLY A 207 26.60 -11.00 -2.36
N ASP A 208 26.31 -11.60 -3.51
CA ASP A 208 27.24 -12.40 -4.33
C ASP A 208 27.43 -11.78 -5.73
N TRP A 209 27.75 -10.48 -5.73
CA TRP A 209 27.78 -9.64 -6.92
C TRP A 209 28.72 -10.16 -8.01
N THR A 210 28.19 -10.22 -9.22
CA THR A 210 28.87 -10.57 -10.45
C THR A 210 28.82 -9.36 -11.39
N HIS A 211 29.98 -8.85 -11.76
CA HIS A 211 30.10 -7.64 -12.58
C HIS A 211 29.97 -7.98 -14.07
N LEU A 212 29.06 -7.28 -14.76
CA LEU A 212 28.86 -7.33 -16.20
C LEU A 212 29.60 -6.17 -16.88
N ASP A 213 29.69 -6.21 -18.21
CA ASP A 213 30.23 -5.10 -19.01
C ASP A 213 29.32 -3.84 -18.95
N GLN A 214 29.80 -2.72 -19.48
CA GLN A 214 29.01 -1.50 -19.71
C GLN A 214 27.82 -1.76 -20.65
N MET A 215 26.69 -1.11 -20.39
CA MET A 215 25.48 -1.16 -21.23
C MET A 215 25.78 -0.97 -22.72
N ASN A 216 25.43 -1.98 -23.51
CA ASN A 216 25.75 -2.13 -24.92
C ASN A 216 24.65 -1.56 -25.83
N CYS A 217 24.38 -0.26 -25.66
CA CYS A 217 23.36 0.48 -26.41
C CYS A 217 23.72 0.60 -27.91
N ASP A 218 22.71 0.47 -28.80
CA ASP A 218 22.89 0.58 -30.25
C ASP A 218 22.85 2.02 -30.81
N GLY A 219 22.33 2.97 -30.01
CA GLY A 219 22.30 4.40 -30.28
C GLY A 219 23.18 5.22 -29.31
N SER A 220 22.93 6.53 -29.24
CA SER A 220 23.52 7.38 -28.20
C SER A 220 22.75 7.19 -26.90
N PHE A 221 23.43 6.84 -25.81
CA PHE A 221 22.85 6.76 -24.48
C PHE A 221 23.84 7.29 -23.44
N THR A 222 23.39 8.13 -22.52
CA THR A 222 24.25 8.77 -21.54
C THR A 222 24.52 7.82 -20.37
N MET A 223 25.78 7.44 -20.13
CA MET A 223 26.12 6.36 -19.19
C MET A 223 26.13 6.77 -17.70
N THR A 224 25.52 7.90 -17.33
CA THR A 224 25.45 8.37 -15.94
C THR A 224 24.05 8.87 -15.55
N ASN A 225 23.80 8.95 -14.23
CA ASN A 225 22.52 9.16 -13.57
C ASN A 225 21.42 8.27 -14.21
N ILE A 226 21.67 6.94 -14.23
CA ILE A 226 20.78 5.95 -14.87
C ILE A 226 19.78 5.40 -13.85
N SER A 227 18.49 5.42 -14.21
CA SER A 227 17.41 4.70 -13.53
C SER A 227 16.94 3.55 -14.43
N ILE A 228 16.77 2.35 -13.87
CA ILE A 228 16.34 1.13 -14.59
C ILE A 228 15.10 0.53 -13.94
N ILE A 229 14.13 0.12 -14.75
CA ILE A 229 12.93 -0.61 -14.32
C ILE A 229 12.73 -1.91 -15.10
N VAL A 230 11.94 -2.81 -14.52
CA VAL A 230 11.30 -3.91 -15.25
C VAL A 230 9.89 -3.45 -15.66
N ARG A 231 9.64 -3.41 -16.97
CA ARG A 231 8.33 -3.10 -17.56
C ARG A 231 7.31 -4.22 -17.24
N PRO A 232 5.99 -3.97 -17.28
CA PRO A 232 4.98 -5.02 -17.15
C PRO A 232 5.02 -6.10 -18.25
N ASP A 233 5.60 -5.77 -19.41
CA ASP A 233 5.90 -6.75 -20.47
C ASP A 233 7.07 -7.69 -20.11
N GLY A 234 7.80 -7.41 -19.02
CA GLY A 234 8.94 -8.15 -18.49
C GLY A 234 10.28 -7.84 -19.18
N ARG A 235 10.34 -6.85 -20.07
CA ARG A 235 11.58 -6.26 -20.58
C ARG A 235 12.12 -5.24 -19.57
N TYR A 236 13.36 -4.81 -19.77
CA TYR A 236 13.94 -3.69 -19.06
C TYR A 236 13.73 -2.38 -19.82
N GLU A 237 13.71 -1.29 -19.07
CA GLU A 237 13.72 0.08 -19.57
C GLU A 237 14.66 0.91 -18.70
N ALA A 238 15.43 1.78 -19.34
CA ALA A 238 16.41 2.64 -18.69
C ALA A 238 16.24 4.08 -19.18
N ILE A 239 16.31 5.03 -18.26
CA ILE A 239 16.46 6.46 -18.55
C ILE A 239 17.77 6.97 -17.94
N SER A 240 18.41 7.93 -18.59
CA SER A 240 19.69 8.51 -18.19
C SER A 240 19.62 10.02 -17.97
N ARG A 241 20.66 10.63 -17.40
CA ARG A 241 20.82 12.07 -17.14
C ARG A 241 20.21 13.00 -18.21
N ASN A 242 20.44 12.70 -19.49
CA ASN A 242 19.97 13.52 -20.62
C ASN A 242 18.56 13.15 -21.12
N GLY A 243 17.79 12.32 -20.41
CA GLY A 243 16.49 11.86 -20.88
C GLY A 243 16.59 10.99 -22.13
N ASP A 244 17.71 10.26 -22.30
CA ASP A 244 17.80 9.19 -23.29
C ASP A 244 17.10 7.95 -22.73
N ILE A 245 16.19 7.35 -23.49
CA ILE A 245 15.41 6.17 -23.11
C ILE A 245 15.86 4.97 -23.94
N ALA A 246 16.11 3.84 -23.28
CA ALA A 246 16.47 2.58 -23.93
C ALA A 246 15.72 1.38 -23.33
N THR A 247 15.47 0.32 -24.12
CA THR A 247 14.87 -0.93 -23.65
C THR A 247 15.70 -2.16 -24.02
N ALA A 248 15.53 -3.26 -23.27
CA ALA A 248 16.21 -4.53 -23.55
C ALA A 248 15.41 -5.76 -23.08
N ASP A 249 15.51 -6.86 -23.82
CA ASP A 249 14.91 -8.15 -23.41
C ASP A 249 15.67 -8.85 -22.26
N SER A 250 16.91 -8.40 -21.98
CA SER A 250 17.73 -8.84 -20.85
C SER A 250 18.60 -7.69 -20.37
N VAL A 251 18.92 -7.67 -19.08
CA VAL A 251 19.74 -6.64 -18.43
C VAL A 251 21.16 -6.55 -19.03
N ASN A 252 21.69 -7.68 -19.52
CA ASN A 252 22.98 -7.75 -20.22
C ASN A 252 22.89 -7.31 -21.72
N GLY A 253 21.72 -6.85 -22.14
CA GLY A 253 21.42 -6.34 -23.47
C GLY A 253 21.34 -7.40 -24.58
N PRO A 254 21.40 -6.99 -25.87
CA PRO A 254 21.63 -5.62 -26.35
C PRO A 254 20.53 -4.64 -25.91
N TRP A 255 20.92 -3.39 -25.65
CA TRP A 255 19.99 -2.30 -25.34
C TRP A 255 19.66 -1.50 -26.61
N HIS A 256 18.39 -1.28 -26.89
CA HIS A 256 17.91 -0.48 -28.01
C HIS A 256 17.55 0.93 -27.55
N VAL A 257 18.09 1.97 -28.18
CA VAL A 257 17.76 3.36 -27.84
C VAL A 257 16.47 3.78 -28.55
N GLU A 258 15.42 3.99 -27.77
CA GLU A 258 14.06 4.32 -28.24
C GLU A 258 13.93 5.83 -28.53
N SER A 259 14.52 6.68 -27.67
CA SER A 259 14.55 8.13 -27.85
C SER A 259 15.73 8.81 -27.15
N ASN A 260 16.01 10.06 -27.51
CA ASN A 260 17.07 10.90 -26.94
C ASN A 260 16.50 12.25 -26.50
N GLY A 261 16.98 12.78 -25.37
CA GLY A 261 16.73 14.17 -25.00
C GLY A 261 15.30 14.49 -24.57
N LEU A 262 14.60 13.60 -23.86
CA LEU A 262 13.18 13.79 -23.45
C LEU A 262 12.88 15.21 -22.95
N TRP A 263 13.73 15.74 -22.05
CA TRP A 263 13.56 17.05 -21.44
C TRP A 263 13.36 18.17 -22.47
N TRP A 264 14.21 18.23 -23.50
CA TRP A 264 14.20 19.29 -24.52
C TRP A 264 13.08 19.13 -25.57
N ASN A 265 12.34 18.03 -25.52
CA ASN A 265 11.21 17.74 -26.40
C ASN A 265 9.85 17.86 -25.70
N LEU A 266 9.82 18.05 -24.37
CA LEU A 266 8.60 18.01 -23.55
C LEU A 266 7.95 19.41 -23.45
N PRO A 267 6.71 19.62 -23.96
CA PRO A 267 6.08 20.94 -23.93
C PRO A 267 5.86 21.46 -22.51
N GLY A 268 6.26 22.72 -22.28
CA GLY A 268 6.12 23.42 -21.01
C GLY A 268 7.33 23.30 -20.05
N LEU A 269 8.32 22.45 -20.35
CA LEU A 269 9.50 22.27 -19.49
C LEU A 269 10.54 23.40 -19.72
N ASP A 270 11.04 24.01 -18.65
CA ASP A 270 12.11 25.02 -18.76
C ASP A 270 13.48 24.37 -18.96
N THR A 271 13.88 24.27 -20.23
CA THR A 271 15.21 23.81 -20.64
C THR A 271 16.08 24.92 -21.23
N ALA A 272 15.97 26.16 -20.74
CA ALA A 272 16.78 27.29 -21.20
C ALA A 272 18.28 27.14 -20.85
N GLU A 273 18.58 26.38 -19.80
CA GLU A 273 19.93 25.98 -19.36
C GLU A 273 20.08 24.44 -19.42
N ASN A 274 21.30 23.92 -19.27
CA ASN A 274 21.59 22.48 -19.31
C ASN A 274 21.85 21.95 -17.89
N ASP A 275 20.76 21.89 -17.13
CA ASP A 275 20.71 21.80 -15.67
C ASP A 275 19.79 20.67 -15.16
N MET A 276 19.23 19.86 -16.08
CA MET A 276 18.46 18.65 -15.78
C MET A 276 19.41 17.50 -15.43
N GLU A 277 19.09 16.79 -14.34
CA GLU A 277 19.89 15.73 -13.75
C GLU A 277 19.02 14.80 -12.88
N ASP A 278 19.56 13.65 -12.47
CA ASP A 278 18.94 12.72 -11.52
C ASP A 278 17.50 12.27 -11.86
N PRO A 279 17.28 11.61 -13.01
CA PRO A 279 15.98 11.04 -13.30
C PRO A 279 15.70 9.77 -12.48
N VAL A 280 14.47 9.62 -12.01
CA VAL A 280 13.91 8.33 -11.59
C VAL A 280 12.69 8.00 -12.42
N LEU A 281 12.68 6.78 -12.97
CA LEU A 281 11.59 6.18 -13.73
C LEU A 281 10.93 5.09 -12.87
N TRP A 282 9.60 5.00 -12.87
CA TRP A 282 8.88 3.88 -12.28
C TRP A 282 7.55 3.61 -13.00
N TYR A 283 6.92 2.48 -12.66
CA TYR A 283 5.59 2.11 -13.14
C TYR A 283 4.69 1.79 -11.95
N SER A 284 3.52 2.40 -11.89
CA SER A 284 2.47 2.17 -10.89
C SER A 284 1.09 2.42 -11.49
N ASP A 285 0.04 1.79 -10.95
CA ASP A 285 -1.37 2.07 -11.29
C ASP A 285 -1.82 2.00 -12.76
N GLY A 286 -0.98 1.51 -13.68
CA GLY A 286 -1.26 1.49 -15.13
C GLY A 286 -0.46 2.51 -15.95
N LEU A 287 0.46 3.25 -15.31
CA LEU A 287 1.12 4.42 -15.86
C LEU A 287 2.64 4.36 -15.59
N TYR A 288 3.43 4.88 -16.52
CA TYR A 288 4.84 5.17 -16.34
C TYR A 288 4.99 6.59 -15.82
N HIS A 289 5.88 6.77 -14.87
CA HIS A 289 6.11 8.00 -14.16
C HIS A 289 7.61 8.32 -14.18
N CYS A 290 7.95 9.59 -14.38
CA CYS A 290 9.33 10.06 -14.29
C CYS A 290 9.40 11.34 -13.45
N ILE A 291 10.42 11.46 -12.63
CA ILE A 291 10.85 12.73 -12.04
C ILE A 291 12.26 13.06 -12.54
N VAL A 292 12.58 14.34 -12.69
CA VAL A 292 13.95 14.83 -12.96
C VAL A 292 14.23 16.11 -12.15
N ASN A 293 15.44 16.25 -11.61
CA ASN A 293 15.88 17.43 -10.86
C ASN A 293 16.43 18.50 -11.81
N LYS A 294 16.10 19.77 -11.55
CA LYS A 294 16.77 20.96 -12.09
C LYS A 294 17.61 21.60 -10.98
N TRP A 295 18.90 21.24 -10.93
CA TRP A 295 19.73 21.42 -9.72
C TRP A 295 20.11 22.88 -9.42
N ASN A 296 20.09 23.77 -10.40
CA ASN A 296 20.34 25.21 -10.24
C ASN A 296 19.11 25.94 -9.66
N ALA A 297 17.90 25.57 -10.12
CA ALA A 297 16.62 26.15 -9.70
C ALA A 297 16.09 25.55 -8.38
N LYS A 298 16.68 24.45 -7.90
CA LYS A 298 16.21 23.67 -6.74
C LYS A 298 14.74 23.26 -6.86
N GLN A 299 14.38 22.78 -8.04
CA GLN A 299 13.06 22.25 -8.32
C GLN A 299 13.23 20.92 -9.05
N ALA A 300 12.32 19.98 -8.83
CA ALA A 300 12.16 18.82 -9.70
C ALA A 300 10.84 18.90 -10.48
N TYR A 301 10.77 18.22 -11.61
CA TYR A 301 9.59 18.14 -12.48
C TYR A 301 9.07 16.72 -12.53
N TYR A 302 7.74 16.56 -12.56
CA TYR A 302 7.05 15.28 -12.60
C TYR A 302 6.33 15.12 -13.95
N MET A 303 6.44 13.95 -14.57
CA MET A 303 5.84 13.65 -15.86
C MET A 303 5.39 12.20 -15.97
N THR A 304 4.44 11.93 -16.88
CA THR A 304 3.78 10.62 -17.02
C THR A 304 3.60 10.19 -18.47
N SER A 305 3.61 8.89 -18.74
CA SER A 305 3.29 8.27 -20.04
C SER A 305 2.52 6.94 -19.83
N TYR A 306 1.66 6.57 -20.78
CA TYR A 306 0.97 5.26 -20.76
C TYR A 306 1.84 4.10 -21.28
N ASP A 307 2.92 4.36 -22.03
CA ASP A 307 3.78 3.32 -22.61
C ASP A 307 5.25 3.38 -22.16
N GLY A 308 5.68 4.48 -21.52
CA GLY A 308 7.05 4.76 -21.08
C GLY A 308 7.96 5.33 -22.18
N LEU A 309 7.58 5.18 -23.45
CA LEU A 309 8.45 5.42 -24.60
C LEU A 309 8.05 6.68 -25.38
N THR A 310 6.77 7.03 -25.37
CA THR A 310 6.17 8.11 -26.15
C THR A 310 5.14 8.90 -25.33
N ASN A 311 4.63 10.02 -25.87
CA ASN A 311 3.51 10.80 -25.33
C ASN A 311 3.65 11.21 -23.85
N TRP A 312 4.90 11.39 -23.39
CA TRP A 312 5.22 11.93 -22.07
C TRP A 312 4.55 13.30 -21.86
N THR A 313 4.01 13.49 -20.67
CA THR A 313 3.21 14.67 -20.29
C THR A 313 3.76 15.29 -19.01
N LEU A 314 4.19 16.55 -19.06
CA LEU A 314 4.62 17.35 -17.91
C LEU A 314 3.41 17.73 -17.03
N GLN A 315 3.46 17.36 -15.75
CA GLN A 315 2.35 17.55 -14.79
C GLN A 315 2.40 18.91 -14.06
N GLU A 316 1.35 19.16 -13.28
CA GLU A 316 1.15 20.34 -12.41
C GLU A 316 2.32 20.63 -11.44
N GLY A 317 2.82 21.87 -11.42
CA GLY A 317 3.62 22.42 -10.32
C GLY A 317 5.05 21.87 -10.21
N ALA A 318 5.54 21.76 -8.98
CA ALA A 318 6.84 21.15 -8.69
C ALA A 318 6.65 19.68 -8.29
N ALA A 319 7.57 18.81 -8.73
CA ALA A 319 7.69 17.48 -8.14
C ALA A 319 8.07 17.58 -6.65
N TYR A 320 9.03 18.46 -6.35
CA TYR A 320 9.34 19.00 -5.03
C TYR A 320 10.25 20.24 -5.18
N THR A 321 10.32 21.06 -4.13
CA THR A 321 11.29 22.15 -3.99
C THR A 321 11.49 22.51 -2.52
N PRO A 322 12.71 22.82 -2.03
CA PRO A 322 12.94 23.28 -0.66
C PRO A 322 12.44 24.72 -0.41
N TYR A 323 11.81 25.36 -1.41
CA TYR A 323 11.13 26.65 -1.23
C TYR A 323 9.68 26.52 -0.75
N GLN A 324 9.17 25.29 -0.57
CA GLN A 324 7.84 25.02 -0.01
C GLN A 324 7.89 23.92 1.06
N ASN A 325 7.12 24.08 2.13
CA ASN A 325 7.22 23.25 3.34
C ASN A 325 6.34 21.99 3.21
N PHE A 326 6.79 21.01 2.42
CA PHE A 326 6.12 19.72 2.27
C PHE A 326 6.69 18.62 3.19
N LEU A 327 7.99 18.68 3.50
CA LEU A 327 8.66 17.79 4.45
C LEU A 327 8.32 18.16 5.90
N ARG A 328 7.58 17.29 6.57
CA ARG A 328 7.09 17.46 7.96
C ARG A 328 7.02 16.11 8.68
N TYR A 329 7.13 16.13 10.00
CA TYR A 329 6.89 14.98 10.88
C TYR A 329 5.41 14.89 11.30
N GLU A 330 5.00 13.74 11.85
CA GLU A 330 3.63 13.49 12.35
C GLU A 330 3.15 14.50 13.41
N ASP A 331 4.06 15.15 14.15
CA ASP A 331 3.72 16.20 15.13
C ASP A 331 3.54 17.60 14.50
N GLY A 332 3.77 17.74 13.20
CA GLY A 332 3.71 18.99 12.45
C GLY A 332 5.04 19.77 12.37
N THR A 333 6.14 19.24 12.92
CA THR A 333 7.46 19.86 12.80
C THR A 333 7.98 19.81 11.35
N GLU A 334 8.33 20.95 10.79
CA GLU A 334 8.86 21.10 9.42
C GLU A 334 10.37 20.77 9.35
N ASN A 335 10.84 20.22 8.23
CA ASN A 335 12.25 19.85 8.04
C ASN A 335 12.83 20.39 6.72
N ASN A 336 13.61 21.47 6.81
CA ASN A 336 13.86 22.39 5.69
C ASN A 336 15.31 22.31 5.15
N TRP A 337 15.59 21.33 4.30
CA TRP A 337 16.93 21.13 3.71
C TRP A 337 17.25 22.16 2.61
N ILE A 338 18.54 22.47 2.42
CA ILE A 338 18.97 23.50 1.46
C ILE A 338 18.95 22.99 0.00
N LYS A 339 19.11 21.68 -0.22
CA LYS A 339 18.89 21.00 -1.51
C LYS A 339 18.23 19.64 -1.29
N LEU A 340 17.44 19.24 -2.28
CA LEU A 340 16.72 17.97 -2.40
C LEU A 340 17.01 17.42 -3.80
N GLU A 341 17.79 16.35 -3.88
CA GLU A 341 18.30 15.76 -5.13
C GLU A 341 18.29 14.23 -5.03
N ARG A 342 18.60 13.51 -6.11
CA ARG A 342 18.57 12.03 -6.17
C ARG A 342 17.24 11.44 -5.65
N PRO A 343 16.12 11.67 -6.35
CA PRO A 343 14.89 10.99 -6.03
C PRO A 343 15.03 9.49 -6.29
N ASN A 344 14.48 8.68 -5.40
CA ASN A 344 14.23 7.27 -5.66
C ASN A 344 12.85 6.89 -5.09
N VAL A 345 12.33 5.72 -5.46
CA VAL A 345 10.98 5.27 -5.07
C VAL A 345 11.03 3.89 -4.44
N TYR A 346 10.20 3.68 -3.41
CA TYR A 346 9.90 2.35 -2.90
C TYR A 346 8.46 1.99 -3.28
N ILE A 347 8.33 1.00 -4.17
CA ILE A 347 7.07 0.44 -4.65
C ILE A 347 6.78 -0.84 -3.87
N GLU A 348 5.58 -0.97 -3.30
CA GLU A 348 5.14 -2.21 -2.66
C GLU A 348 3.73 -2.57 -3.14
N ASN A 349 3.53 -3.82 -3.54
CA ASN A 349 2.28 -4.33 -4.14
C ASN A 349 1.81 -3.58 -5.42
N GLY A 350 2.71 -2.82 -6.07
CA GLY A 350 2.41 -2.03 -7.28
C GLY A 350 2.03 -0.57 -7.00
N GLU A 351 1.97 -0.16 -5.73
CA GLU A 351 1.71 1.21 -5.30
C GLU A 351 3.00 1.86 -4.78
N LEU A 352 3.21 3.15 -5.04
CA LEU A 352 4.33 3.91 -4.44
C LEU A 352 4.01 4.17 -2.95
N LYS A 353 4.89 3.70 -2.06
CA LYS A 353 4.73 3.81 -0.59
C LYS A 353 5.64 4.84 0.06
N ALA A 354 6.85 5.01 -0.47
CA ALA A 354 7.78 6.02 0.01
C ALA A 354 8.61 6.61 -1.13
N MET A 355 8.90 7.90 -1.00
CA MET A 355 9.95 8.58 -1.76
C MET A 355 11.25 8.55 -0.95
N LEU A 356 12.38 8.49 -1.65
CA LEU A 356 13.71 8.73 -1.09
C LEU A 356 14.26 10.01 -1.69
N LEU A 357 14.99 10.78 -0.89
CA LEU A 357 15.71 11.98 -1.32
C LEU A 357 17.09 12.01 -0.67
N SER A 358 18.11 12.36 -1.43
CA SER A 358 19.41 12.75 -0.88
C SER A 358 19.39 14.24 -0.58
N VAL A 359 19.78 14.60 0.64
CA VAL A 359 19.59 15.94 1.20
C VAL A 359 20.88 16.47 1.83
N ILE A 360 21.10 17.77 1.65
CA ILE A 360 22.30 18.47 2.11
C ILE A 360 21.90 19.82 2.74
N ASN A 361 22.55 20.17 3.84
CA ASN A 361 22.15 21.30 4.69
C ASN A 361 22.76 22.65 4.29
N VAL A 362 23.52 22.69 3.20
CA VAL A 362 24.17 23.88 2.60
C VAL A 362 24.22 23.72 1.08
N GLU A 363 24.77 24.68 0.34
CA GLU A 363 25.13 24.43 -1.05
C GLU A 363 26.27 23.40 -1.15
N LYS A 364 26.28 22.60 -2.23
CA LYS A 364 27.32 21.58 -2.51
C LYS A 364 28.75 22.12 -2.46
N ASN A 365 28.96 23.40 -2.78
CA ASN A 365 30.27 24.05 -2.73
C ASN A 365 30.59 24.70 -1.37
N GLU A 366 29.68 24.66 -0.38
CA GLU A 366 29.84 25.21 0.97
C GLU A 366 30.03 24.14 2.06
N ASP A 367 29.68 22.88 1.80
CA ASP A 367 30.13 21.71 2.57
C ASP A 367 31.67 21.59 2.49
N LYS A 368 32.35 21.48 3.65
CA LYS A 368 33.82 21.55 3.75
C LYS A 368 34.40 20.47 4.67
N PRO A 369 35.66 20.07 4.41
CA PRO A 369 36.39 19.10 5.24
C PRO A 369 36.27 19.33 6.75
N ASN A 370 35.74 18.33 7.47
CA ASN A 370 35.68 18.31 8.93
C ASN A 370 34.92 19.50 9.55
N ASP A 371 33.88 20.02 8.88
CA ASP A 371 32.95 20.98 9.47
C ASP A 371 31.77 20.28 10.18
N GLN A 372 30.57 20.86 10.16
CA GLN A 372 29.33 20.25 10.67
C GLN A 372 28.20 20.35 9.64
N ASN A 373 28.57 20.45 8.37
CA ASN A 373 27.72 20.29 7.21
C ASN A 373 27.93 18.88 6.63
N GLY A 374 27.04 18.46 5.75
CA GLY A 374 27.15 17.17 5.07
C GLY A 374 25.83 16.73 4.48
N SER A 375 25.76 15.48 4.08
CA SER A 375 24.61 14.92 3.37
C SER A 375 24.16 13.56 3.90
N LYS A 376 22.84 13.35 3.85
CA LYS A 376 22.18 12.11 4.25
C LYS A 376 21.09 11.71 3.26
N ILE A 377 20.57 10.51 3.39
CA ILE A 377 19.36 10.06 2.68
C ILE A 377 18.20 10.08 3.68
N ILE A 378 17.07 10.66 3.28
CA ILE A 378 15.79 10.56 3.99
C ILE A 378 14.83 9.63 3.25
N VAL A 379 13.93 8.99 4.00
CA VAL A 379 12.87 8.12 3.47
C VAL A 379 11.53 8.64 3.96
N THR A 380 10.68 9.08 3.05
CA THR A 380 9.46 9.84 3.36
C THR A 380 8.22 9.06 2.93
N PRO A 381 7.23 8.81 3.80
CA PRO A 381 5.99 8.13 3.41
C PRO A 381 5.21 8.94 2.36
N PHE A 382 4.47 8.26 1.49
CA PHE A 382 3.87 8.90 0.32
C PHE A 382 2.51 8.28 -0.05
N ASP A 383 1.56 9.10 -0.50
CA ASP A 383 0.22 8.66 -0.89
C ASP A 383 0.13 8.37 -2.40
N GLY A 384 0.37 7.11 -2.76
CA GLY A 384 0.17 6.62 -4.13
C GLY A 384 -1.27 6.76 -4.66
N ALA A 385 -2.29 6.75 -3.79
CA ALA A 385 -3.68 6.91 -4.21
C ALA A 385 -4.05 8.38 -4.48
N ALA A 386 -3.39 9.33 -3.81
CA ALA A 386 -3.42 10.75 -4.17
C ALA A 386 -2.69 10.98 -5.51
N LEU A 387 -1.50 10.40 -5.68
CA LEU A 387 -0.71 10.50 -6.92
C LEU A 387 -1.48 9.98 -8.14
N LYS A 388 -2.21 8.88 -7.98
CA LYS A 388 -3.08 8.34 -9.03
C LYS A 388 -4.13 9.36 -9.49
N LYS A 389 -4.87 9.97 -8.54
CA LYS A 389 -5.89 11.00 -8.84
C LYS A 389 -5.27 12.20 -9.55
N LEU A 390 -4.10 12.65 -9.10
CA LEU A 390 -3.36 13.75 -9.73
C LEU A 390 -2.99 13.42 -11.20
N ALA A 391 -2.53 12.21 -11.47
CA ALA A 391 -2.18 11.78 -12.82
C ALA A 391 -3.41 11.56 -13.73
N GLU A 392 -4.50 11.02 -13.19
CA GLU A 392 -5.76 10.80 -13.92
C GLU A 392 -6.49 12.13 -14.22
N GLY A 393 -6.46 13.11 -13.31
CA GLY A 393 -7.22 14.36 -13.40
C GLY A 393 -6.96 15.19 -14.67
N ARG A 394 -5.72 15.20 -15.16
CA ARG A 394 -5.34 15.87 -16.41
C ARG A 394 -5.99 15.25 -17.66
N SER A 395 -6.34 13.97 -17.60
CA SER A 395 -7.05 13.24 -18.67
C SER A 395 -8.58 13.25 -18.49
N ALA A 396 -9.10 13.94 -17.47
CA ALA A 396 -10.53 13.98 -17.18
C ALA A 396 -11.29 14.90 -18.14
N GLY A 397 -12.47 14.45 -18.59
CA GLY A 397 -13.32 15.18 -19.52
C GLY A 397 -13.08 14.85 -21.00
N ILE A 398 -13.98 15.36 -21.83
CA ILE A 398 -14.10 15.09 -23.26
C ILE A 398 -13.07 15.94 -24.03
N LEU A 399 -12.27 15.34 -24.93
CA LEU A 399 -11.44 16.08 -25.89
C LEU A 399 -12.31 16.67 -27.02
N PRO A 400 -11.92 17.78 -27.66
CA PRO A 400 -12.69 18.37 -28.73
C PRO A 400 -12.79 17.43 -29.94
N ALA A 401 -14.00 17.28 -30.47
CA ALA A 401 -14.27 16.70 -31.78
C ALA A 401 -13.61 17.54 -32.90
N GLY A 402 -13.47 18.84 -32.67
CA GLY A 402 -12.50 19.66 -33.39
C GLY A 402 -12.09 20.94 -32.65
N ASP A 403 -10.86 21.39 -32.88
CA ASP A 403 -10.34 22.66 -32.37
C ASP A 403 -9.55 23.42 -33.44
N THR A 404 -9.53 24.75 -33.34
CA THR A 404 -8.83 25.62 -34.30
C THR A 404 -8.60 27.02 -33.74
N ASN A 405 -7.85 27.82 -34.48
CA ASN A 405 -7.64 29.24 -34.25
C ASN A 405 -7.97 30.03 -35.52
N ALA A 406 -8.89 30.98 -35.39
CA ALA A 406 -9.28 31.91 -36.45
C ALA A 406 -8.60 33.25 -36.23
N GLN A 407 -8.16 33.92 -37.30
CA GLN A 407 -7.55 35.24 -37.17
C GLN A 407 -7.99 36.22 -38.27
N THR A 408 -7.93 37.51 -37.97
CA THR A 408 -8.56 38.54 -38.82
C THR A 408 -7.58 39.32 -39.70
N TRP A 409 -6.27 39.13 -39.50
CA TRP A 409 -5.23 39.95 -40.12
C TRP A 409 -5.04 39.70 -41.62
N GLN A 410 -5.00 40.80 -42.38
CA GLN A 410 -4.59 40.93 -43.79
C GLN A 410 -4.83 39.71 -44.71
N ASN A 411 -3.82 38.86 -44.90
CA ASN A 411 -3.87 37.66 -45.75
C ASN A 411 -4.05 36.36 -44.95
N GLU A 412 -3.78 36.38 -43.65
CA GLU A 412 -3.85 35.18 -42.81
C GLU A 412 -5.30 34.85 -42.41
N ARG A 413 -6.24 35.78 -42.62
CA ARG A 413 -7.70 35.55 -42.55
C ARG A 413 -8.26 34.47 -43.49
N TYR A 414 -7.47 34.00 -44.46
CA TYR A 414 -7.84 32.93 -45.37
C TYR A 414 -7.38 31.55 -44.87
N TYR A 415 -6.71 31.49 -43.71
CA TYR A 415 -6.08 30.28 -43.20
C TYR A 415 -6.78 29.76 -41.94
N ASN A 416 -6.83 28.44 -41.80
CA ASN A 416 -7.27 27.72 -40.62
C ASN A 416 -6.07 27.03 -39.96
N TYR A 417 -5.87 27.26 -38.66
CA TYR A 417 -4.72 26.74 -37.90
C TYR A 417 -5.06 25.57 -36.95
N GLY A 418 -6.22 24.93 -37.09
CA GLY A 418 -6.50 23.63 -36.44
C GLY A 418 -5.53 22.55 -36.92
N GLY A 419 -5.31 21.48 -36.15
CA GLY A 419 -4.26 20.50 -36.47
C GLY A 419 -2.83 21.00 -36.20
N GLN A 420 -2.65 22.19 -35.64
CA GLN A 420 -1.40 22.63 -34.99
C GLN A 420 -1.42 22.16 -33.52
N PRO A 421 -0.28 21.87 -32.88
CA PRO A 421 -0.20 21.44 -31.47
C PRO A 421 -0.40 22.61 -30.47
N TYR A 422 -1.09 23.68 -30.87
CA TYR A 422 -1.49 24.77 -29.99
C TYR A 422 -2.66 25.59 -30.58
N ILE A 423 -3.49 26.12 -29.68
CA ILE A 423 -4.42 27.24 -29.93
C ILE A 423 -3.71 28.52 -29.47
N GLN A 424 -3.76 29.60 -30.26
CA GLN A 424 -3.02 30.83 -29.98
C GLN A 424 -3.93 32.06 -29.93
N MET A 425 -4.30 32.47 -28.71
CA MET A 425 -5.23 33.57 -28.45
C MET A 425 -4.51 34.92 -28.41
N GLN A 426 -5.17 35.96 -28.93
CA GLN A 426 -4.73 37.35 -28.89
C GLN A 426 -5.93 38.27 -29.23
N ARG A 427 -6.21 39.29 -28.42
CA ARG A 427 -7.35 40.19 -28.56
C ARG A 427 -6.92 41.59 -29.02
N ASP A 428 -7.80 42.24 -29.78
CA ASP A 428 -7.63 43.65 -30.15
C ASP A 428 -8.00 44.58 -28.98
N SER A 429 -7.00 45.34 -28.50
CA SER A 429 -7.16 46.37 -27.47
C SER A 429 -8.09 47.53 -27.82
N GLY A 430 -8.41 47.73 -29.11
CA GLY A 430 -9.36 48.75 -29.55
C GLY A 430 -10.83 48.35 -29.41
N VAL A 431 -11.11 47.10 -29.01
CA VAL A 431 -12.40 46.44 -29.22
C VAL A 431 -12.86 45.72 -27.94
N ALA A 432 -14.19 45.64 -27.72
CA ALA A 432 -14.79 44.99 -26.55
C ALA A 432 -15.42 43.63 -26.94
N GLY A 433 -15.44 42.68 -25.99
CA GLY A 433 -15.80 41.29 -26.25
C GLY A 433 -14.56 40.40 -26.36
N LEU A 434 -14.60 39.43 -27.28
CA LEU A 434 -13.47 38.58 -27.68
C LEU A 434 -12.59 39.27 -28.75
N GLY A 435 -12.90 40.52 -29.11
CA GLY A 435 -12.11 41.36 -30.01
C GLY A 435 -12.76 41.55 -31.39
N GLU A 436 -14.10 41.64 -31.46
CA GLU A 436 -14.89 41.80 -32.67
C GLU A 436 -15.64 43.14 -32.77
N SER A 437 -15.67 43.74 -33.96
CA SER A 437 -16.30 45.06 -34.18
C SER A 437 -17.60 44.99 -35.01
N GLY A 438 -18.70 44.59 -34.36
CA GLY A 438 -20.03 45.13 -34.69
C GLY A 438 -21.16 44.14 -35.01
N GLU A 439 -22.39 44.60 -34.70
CA GLU A 439 -23.68 43.90 -34.69
C GLU A 439 -24.20 43.38 -36.05
N SER A 440 -23.37 43.28 -37.10
CA SER A 440 -23.85 43.37 -38.50
C SER A 440 -23.56 42.20 -39.45
N GLY A 441 -22.95 41.11 -38.97
CA GLY A 441 -22.83 39.84 -39.72
C GLY A 441 -21.86 39.83 -40.91
N TRP A 442 -20.98 40.83 -41.03
CA TRP A 442 -19.77 40.80 -41.87
C TRP A 442 -18.65 41.46 -41.06
N TRP A 443 -17.63 40.69 -40.69
CA TRP A 443 -16.75 40.99 -39.53
C TRP A 443 -15.33 41.44 -39.93
N TRP A 444 -14.83 42.52 -39.31
CA TRP A 444 -13.44 43.01 -39.42
C TRP A 444 -13.05 43.85 -38.19
N PRO A 445 -12.38 43.30 -37.15
CA PRO A 445 -11.99 44.04 -35.93
C PRO A 445 -11.27 45.36 -36.24
N ASP A 446 -10.09 45.23 -36.86
CA ASP A 446 -9.32 46.25 -37.57
C ASP A 446 -8.61 45.54 -38.75
N TRP A 447 -8.13 46.28 -39.76
CA TRP A 447 -7.23 45.78 -40.80
C TRP A 447 -5.74 45.81 -40.38
N ASP A 448 -5.41 46.65 -39.39
CA ASP A 448 -4.03 46.86 -38.94
C ASP A 448 -3.66 46.05 -37.67
N TYR A 449 -4.62 45.38 -37.01
CA TYR A 449 -4.38 44.51 -35.85
C TYR A 449 -4.60 43.01 -36.15
N ASP A 450 -3.93 42.17 -35.35
CA ASP A 450 -3.92 40.71 -35.47
C ASP A 450 -4.67 40.05 -34.31
N CYS A 451 -6.01 40.12 -34.38
CA CYS A 451 -6.90 39.43 -33.45
C CYS A 451 -6.99 37.95 -33.82
N LYS A 452 -6.91 37.07 -32.81
CA LYS A 452 -6.90 35.60 -32.92
C LYS A 452 -7.82 34.99 -31.87
N ILE A 453 -8.83 34.27 -32.33
CA ILE A 453 -9.91 33.70 -31.51
C ILE A 453 -9.84 32.18 -31.63
N GLY A 454 -9.68 31.51 -30.49
CA GLY A 454 -9.70 30.05 -30.42
C GLY A 454 -11.13 29.52 -30.54
N PHE A 455 -11.29 28.31 -31.08
CA PHE A 455 -12.56 27.60 -31.18
C PHE A 455 -12.41 26.16 -30.70
N LEU A 456 -13.38 25.69 -29.89
CA LEU A 456 -13.43 24.34 -29.35
C LEU A 456 -14.82 23.75 -29.56
N LYS A 457 -14.92 22.62 -30.25
CA LYS A 457 -16.18 21.91 -30.48
C LYS A 457 -16.15 20.52 -29.85
N TYR A 458 -17.17 20.19 -29.08
CA TYR A 458 -17.29 18.94 -28.33
C TYR A 458 -18.59 18.22 -28.67
N ASP A 459 -18.51 16.89 -28.79
CA ASP A 459 -19.68 16.03 -28.91
C ASP A 459 -20.11 15.54 -27.52
N LEU A 460 -21.37 15.80 -27.17
CA LEU A 460 -21.95 15.62 -25.85
C LEU A 460 -22.51 14.19 -25.69
N PRO A 461 -22.02 13.39 -24.73
CA PRO A 461 -22.32 11.95 -24.66
C PRO A 461 -23.73 11.63 -24.16
N ASP A 462 -24.32 12.50 -23.34
CA ASP A 462 -25.69 12.37 -22.83
C ASP A 462 -26.46 13.68 -23.03
N THR A 463 -27.70 13.56 -23.52
CA THR A 463 -28.60 14.68 -23.84
C THR A 463 -29.81 14.76 -22.91
N GLU A 464 -30.08 13.72 -22.11
CA GLU A 464 -31.32 13.61 -21.31
C GLU A 464 -31.11 13.88 -19.82
N LYS A 465 -29.87 13.71 -19.31
CA LYS A 465 -29.53 14.03 -17.91
C LYS A 465 -29.40 15.54 -17.64
N GLU A 466 -29.81 15.96 -16.45
CA GLU A 466 -29.61 17.32 -15.95
C GLU A 466 -28.13 17.56 -15.60
N ILE A 467 -27.57 18.70 -16.00
CA ILE A 467 -26.17 19.07 -15.75
C ILE A 467 -26.06 19.78 -14.39
N GLU A 468 -25.19 19.27 -13.52
CA GLU A 468 -24.87 19.89 -12.23
C GLU A 468 -23.83 20.99 -12.39
N SER A 469 -22.71 20.67 -13.05
CA SER A 469 -21.65 21.61 -13.39
C SER A 469 -20.92 21.21 -14.67
N ALA A 470 -20.30 22.18 -15.35
CA ALA A 470 -19.46 21.93 -16.51
C ALA A 470 -18.28 22.91 -16.55
N TYR A 471 -17.09 22.39 -16.86
CA TYR A 471 -15.85 23.15 -16.85
C TYR A 471 -15.07 22.92 -18.14
N LEU A 472 -14.49 23.97 -18.71
CA LEU A 472 -13.38 23.83 -19.65
C LEU A 472 -12.07 23.82 -18.86
N SER A 473 -11.27 22.79 -19.09
CA SER A 473 -9.87 22.72 -18.67
C SER A 473 -8.99 23.10 -19.86
N LEU A 474 -8.25 24.19 -19.76
CA LEU A 474 -7.38 24.72 -20.81
C LEU A 474 -5.92 24.65 -20.35
N ILE A 475 -5.09 23.83 -20.98
CA ILE A 475 -3.67 23.70 -20.61
C ILE A 475 -2.87 24.85 -21.25
N TYR A 476 -2.49 25.84 -20.45
CA TYR A 476 -1.64 26.96 -20.84
C TYR A 476 -0.20 26.49 -21.07
N LEU A 477 0.38 26.88 -22.21
CA LEU A 477 1.73 26.50 -22.66
C LEU A 477 2.74 27.66 -22.59
N GLY A 478 2.33 28.84 -22.12
CA GLY A 478 3.19 30.02 -21.98
C GLY A 478 2.86 31.19 -22.93
N LYS A 479 3.48 32.35 -22.66
CA LYS A 479 3.25 33.61 -23.38
C LYS A 479 4.27 33.82 -24.50
N LYS A 480 3.79 33.98 -25.74
CA LYS A 480 4.60 34.13 -26.96
C LYS A 480 4.94 35.58 -27.30
N LEU A 481 4.11 36.54 -26.88
CA LEU A 481 4.29 38.01 -26.91
C LEU A 481 3.36 38.64 -25.86
N GLY A 482 3.58 39.92 -25.54
CA GLY A 482 2.75 40.70 -24.61
C GLY A 482 3.50 41.17 -23.37
N SER A 483 2.92 42.12 -22.65
CA SER A 483 3.56 42.79 -21.50
C SER A 483 2.70 42.90 -20.25
N ALA A 484 1.45 42.42 -20.25
CA ALA A 484 0.71 42.24 -19.00
C ALA A 484 1.32 41.05 -18.25
N GLU A 485 1.36 41.12 -16.92
CA GLU A 485 1.98 40.09 -16.07
C GLU A 485 0.98 38.98 -15.71
N THR A 486 -0.32 39.31 -15.73
CA THR A 486 -1.47 38.41 -15.56
C THR A 486 -2.42 38.46 -16.77
N ASP A 487 -3.39 37.55 -16.83
CA ASP A 487 -4.50 37.51 -17.79
C ASP A 487 -5.65 36.62 -17.27
N SER A 488 -6.75 36.53 -18.02
CA SER A 488 -7.84 35.55 -17.84
C SER A 488 -8.43 35.19 -19.21
N ILE A 489 -9.08 34.04 -19.36
CA ILE A 489 -9.70 33.62 -20.64
C ILE A 489 -11.21 33.85 -20.61
N CYS A 490 -11.73 34.58 -21.60
CA CYS A 490 -13.16 34.74 -21.85
C CYS A 490 -13.65 33.67 -22.82
N VAL A 491 -14.81 33.07 -22.52
CA VAL A 491 -15.44 31.99 -23.28
C VAL A 491 -16.91 32.32 -23.55
N VAL A 492 -17.36 32.14 -24.80
CA VAL A 492 -18.77 32.30 -25.23
C VAL A 492 -19.21 31.13 -26.10
N LEU A 493 -20.52 30.92 -26.21
CA LEU A 493 -21.09 29.94 -27.16
C LEU A 493 -20.93 30.42 -28.62
N SER A 494 -20.84 29.45 -29.53
CA SER A 494 -20.74 29.65 -30.98
C SER A 494 -21.56 28.60 -31.75
N ASP A 495 -21.94 28.89 -32.99
CA ASP A 495 -22.52 27.87 -33.89
C ASP A 495 -21.49 26.72 -34.09
N PRO A 496 -21.87 25.43 -34.01
CA PRO A 496 -20.96 24.29 -34.18
C PRO A 496 -20.72 23.86 -35.64
N ASP A 497 -21.45 24.45 -36.60
CA ASP A 497 -21.41 24.11 -38.02
C ASP A 497 -20.20 24.76 -38.74
N TRP A 498 -19.01 24.26 -38.40
CA TRP A 498 -17.72 24.68 -38.97
C TRP A 498 -16.75 23.51 -39.11
N GLN A 499 -15.80 23.59 -40.06
CA GLN A 499 -14.78 22.57 -40.27
C GLN A 499 -13.40 22.99 -39.78
N GLU A 500 -12.66 22.01 -39.29
CA GLU A 500 -11.26 22.14 -38.85
C GLU A 500 -10.33 21.94 -40.05
N GLY A 501 -9.36 22.83 -40.21
CA GLY A 501 -8.35 22.78 -41.25
C GLY A 501 -7.15 21.90 -40.88
N THR A 502 -6.23 21.73 -41.82
CA THR A 502 -5.10 20.77 -41.68
C THR A 502 -3.80 21.39 -41.14
N GLY A 503 -3.88 22.57 -40.52
CA GLY A 503 -2.77 23.28 -39.92
C GLY A 503 -1.81 23.95 -40.90
N LYS A 504 -2.14 23.94 -42.20
CA LYS A 504 -1.33 24.54 -43.26
C LYS A 504 -2.13 25.59 -44.01
N GLU A 505 -1.46 26.70 -44.25
CA GLU A 505 -2.01 27.89 -44.90
C GLU A 505 -2.49 27.62 -46.33
N GLU A 506 -1.79 26.73 -47.07
CA GLU A 506 -2.15 26.39 -48.44
C GLU A 506 -3.29 25.38 -48.62
N ASP A 507 -3.64 24.62 -47.58
CA ASP A 507 -4.61 23.50 -47.63
C ASP A 507 -6.01 23.91 -47.08
N THR A 508 -6.24 25.18 -46.72
CA THR A 508 -7.54 25.66 -46.16
C THR A 508 -8.65 25.72 -47.23
N ALA A 509 -9.80 25.10 -46.94
CA ALA A 509 -10.97 25.03 -47.84
C ALA A 509 -11.96 26.21 -47.65
N GLU A 510 -12.94 26.34 -48.55
CA GLU A 510 -13.97 27.40 -48.50
C GLU A 510 -14.98 27.18 -47.34
N ASP A 511 -15.16 25.93 -46.90
CA ASP A 511 -16.05 25.56 -45.79
C ASP A 511 -15.32 25.44 -44.43
N ASP A 512 -13.99 25.64 -44.40
CA ASP A 512 -13.20 25.62 -43.16
C ASP A 512 -13.47 26.88 -42.33
N LEU A 513 -13.28 26.79 -41.01
CA LEU A 513 -13.34 27.97 -40.14
C LEU A 513 -12.16 28.90 -40.44
N ALA A 514 -12.43 30.11 -40.87
CA ALA A 514 -11.41 31.12 -41.16
C ALA A 514 -11.92 32.52 -40.83
N GLY A 515 -11.06 33.53 -40.88
CA GLY A 515 -11.43 34.93 -40.62
C GLY A 515 -12.50 35.52 -41.57
N LEU A 516 -12.84 34.80 -42.64
CA LEU A 516 -13.92 35.10 -43.59
C LEU A 516 -15.20 34.25 -43.39
N ASN A 517 -15.10 33.17 -42.62
CA ASN A 517 -16.16 32.16 -42.42
C ASN A 517 -16.28 31.87 -40.90
N PHE A 518 -16.50 32.93 -40.12
CA PHE A 518 -16.70 32.82 -38.67
C PHE A 518 -18.07 32.18 -38.37
N PRO A 519 -18.16 31.19 -37.47
CA PRO A 519 -19.43 30.82 -36.86
C PRO A 519 -19.97 32.00 -36.06
N LYS A 520 -21.30 32.10 -35.93
CA LYS A 520 -21.92 33.16 -35.12
C LYS A 520 -21.59 32.95 -33.65
N LEU A 521 -21.19 34.01 -32.95
CA LEU A 521 -21.03 34.01 -31.49
C LEU A 521 -22.32 34.42 -30.78
N TYR A 522 -22.50 33.95 -29.54
CA TYR A 522 -23.70 34.13 -28.73
C TYR A 522 -23.34 34.77 -27.38
N TYR A 523 -23.25 36.09 -27.35
CA TYR A 523 -23.09 36.87 -26.12
C TYR A 523 -23.61 38.31 -26.30
N ASP A 524 -23.67 39.11 -25.22
CA ASP A 524 -23.93 40.55 -25.25
C ASP A 524 -22.70 41.30 -24.73
N VAL A 525 -22.08 42.13 -25.59
CA VAL A 525 -20.88 42.91 -25.24
C VAL A 525 -21.10 43.95 -24.13
N THR A 526 -22.37 44.24 -23.80
CA THR A 526 -22.76 45.12 -22.69
C THR A 526 -23.14 44.37 -21.41
N ASP A 527 -23.24 43.04 -21.46
CA ASP A 527 -23.60 42.15 -20.34
C ASP A 527 -22.78 40.83 -20.37
N LEU A 528 -21.45 40.97 -20.52
CA LEU A 528 -20.51 39.84 -20.54
C LEU A 528 -20.58 38.99 -19.26
N GLU A 529 -20.81 39.60 -18.10
CA GLU A 529 -20.98 38.92 -16.80
C GLU A 529 -22.11 37.88 -16.83
N ASN A 530 -23.14 38.08 -17.66
CA ASN A 530 -24.25 37.14 -17.81
C ASN A 530 -24.21 36.31 -19.10
N THR A 531 -23.34 36.62 -20.06
CA THR A 531 -23.38 36.02 -21.41
C THR A 531 -22.05 35.42 -21.88
N SER A 532 -21.04 35.46 -21.02
CA SER A 532 -19.76 34.76 -21.17
C SER A 532 -19.40 34.06 -19.86
N ALA A 533 -18.48 33.10 -19.94
CA ALA A 533 -17.74 32.59 -18.79
C ALA A 533 -16.31 33.16 -18.83
N VAL A 534 -15.70 33.36 -17.66
CA VAL A 534 -14.32 33.88 -17.56
C VAL A 534 -13.55 33.02 -16.56
N SER A 535 -12.28 32.73 -16.85
CA SER A 535 -11.39 32.04 -15.91
C SER A 535 -11.07 32.89 -14.68
N GLU A 536 -10.46 32.29 -13.66
CA GLU A 536 -9.69 33.07 -12.69
C GLU A 536 -8.47 33.74 -13.34
N GLU A 537 -7.92 34.76 -12.69
CA GLU A 537 -6.71 35.46 -13.13
C GLU A 537 -5.46 34.60 -12.88
N PHE A 538 -4.62 34.44 -13.90
CA PHE A 538 -3.37 33.67 -13.82
C PHE A 538 -2.17 34.48 -14.30
N ALA A 539 -0.99 34.21 -13.73
CA ALA A 539 0.24 34.88 -14.13
C ALA A 539 0.77 34.29 -15.45
N THR A 540 0.97 35.15 -16.44
CA THR A 540 1.40 34.75 -17.80
C THR A 540 2.91 34.58 -17.93
N GLY A 541 3.67 34.90 -16.89
CA GLY A 541 5.11 34.61 -16.77
C GLY A 541 5.41 33.25 -16.11
N GLU A 542 4.40 32.54 -15.62
CA GLU A 542 4.54 31.17 -15.12
C GLU A 542 4.66 30.16 -16.30
N GLY A 543 5.06 28.93 -15.98
CA GLY A 543 5.23 27.85 -16.94
C GLY A 543 3.90 27.22 -17.39
N LEU A 544 3.91 25.90 -17.59
CA LEU A 544 2.69 25.15 -17.87
C LEU A 544 1.70 25.27 -16.71
N LYS A 545 0.44 25.56 -17.02
CA LYS A 545 -0.64 25.76 -16.03
C LYS A 545 -2.00 25.30 -16.53
N THR A 546 -2.84 24.74 -15.67
CA THR A 546 -4.23 24.44 -15.97
C THR A 546 -5.10 25.67 -15.69
N VAL A 547 -5.80 26.15 -16.70
CA VAL A 547 -6.73 27.28 -16.60
C VAL A 547 -8.16 26.75 -16.71
N GLY A 548 -8.85 26.69 -15.57
CA GLY A 548 -10.26 26.31 -15.50
C GLY A 548 -11.20 27.46 -15.86
N VAL A 549 -12.27 27.14 -16.58
CA VAL A 549 -13.39 28.06 -16.86
C VAL A 549 -14.71 27.38 -16.51
N ASP A 550 -15.48 27.94 -15.59
CA ASP A 550 -16.84 27.45 -15.28
C ASP A 550 -17.80 27.84 -16.40
N VAL A 551 -18.11 26.86 -17.25
CA VAL A 551 -19.05 27.01 -18.37
C VAL A 551 -20.43 26.44 -18.05
N THR A 552 -20.72 26.09 -16.79
CA THR A 552 -21.98 25.45 -16.34
C THR A 552 -23.20 26.15 -16.91
N LYS A 553 -23.24 27.48 -16.77
CA LYS A 553 -24.33 28.32 -17.28
C LYS A 553 -24.48 28.23 -18.80
N LEU A 554 -23.38 28.32 -19.54
CA LEU A 554 -23.37 28.25 -21.01
C LEU A 554 -23.85 26.87 -21.51
N VAL A 555 -23.42 25.78 -20.88
CA VAL A 555 -23.84 24.43 -21.29
C VAL A 555 -25.30 24.16 -20.92
N GLN A 556 -25.77 24.67 -19.78
CA GLN A 556 -27.19 24.62 -19.40
C GLN A 556 -28.06 25.45 -20.36
N GLU A 557 -27.70 26.70 -20.66
CA GLU A 557 -28.43 27.55 -21.63
C GLU A 557 -28.44 26.95 -23.05
N PHE A 558 -27.33 26.32 -23.47
CA PHE A 558 -27.27 25.57 -24.72
C PHE A 558 -28.26 24.38 -24.71
N LYS A 559 -28.31 23.59 -23.64
CA LYS A 559 -29.25 22.46 -23.51
C LYS A 559 -30.72 22.89 -23.43
N GLU A 560 -31.04 23.98 -22.74
CA GLU A 560 -32.41 24.53 -22.73
C GLU A 560 -32.86 25.04 -24.10
N THR A 561 -31.94 25.67 -24.85
CA THR A 561 -32.23 26.25 -26.18
C THR A 561 -32.26 25.20 -27.28
N TYR A 562 -31.37 24.21 -27.21
CA TYR A 562 -31.12 23.20 -28.25
C TYR A 562 -31.11 21.77 -27.68
N PRO A 563 -32.19 21.28 -27.04
CA PRO A 563 -32.21 20.02 -26.31
C PRO A 563 -31.97 18.76 -27.16
N GLY A 564 -32.13 18.86 -28.49
CA GLY A 564 -31.83 17.77 -29.43
C GLY A 564 -30.41 17.79 -30.00
N GLU A 565 -29.61 18.83 -29.74
CA GLU A 565 -28.28 18.97 -30.34
C GLU A 565 -27.19 18.29 -29.49
N GLN A 566 -26.28 17.62 -30.20
CA GLN A 566 -25.20 16.84 -29.61
C GLN A 566 -23.83 17.52 -29.74
N SER A 567 -23.61 18.43 -30.69
CA SER A 567 -22.33 19.15 -30.81
C SER A 567 -22.46 20.57 -30.25
N ILE A 568 -21.64 20.92 -29.27
CA ILE A 568 -21.55 22.26 -28.68
C ILE A 568 -20.22 22.90 -29.09
N SER A 569 -20.21 24.21 -29.35
CA SER A 569 -19.02 24.95 -29.75
C SER A 569 -18.81 26.20 -28.93
N PHE A 570 -17.57 26.44 -28.53
CA PHE A 570 -17.12 27.62 -27.78
C PHE A 570 -16.13 28.45 -28.61
N ALA A 571 -16.17 29.77 -28.41
CA ALA A 571 -15.14 30.71 -28.87
C ALA A 571 -14.43 31.32 -27.67
N LEU A 572 -13.12 31.57 -27.78
CA LEU A 572 -12.23 31.92 -26.66
C LEU A 572 -11.22 33.02 -27.02
N ASN A 573 -10.91 33.94 -26.09
CA ASN A 573 -9.78 34.87 -26.21
C ASN A 573 -9.27 35.38 -24.84
N GLU A 574 -8.11 36.09 -24.82
CA GLU A 574 -7.58 36.82 -23.65
C GLU A 574 -8.55 37.93 -23.16
N THR A 575 -8.40 38.34 -21.89
CA THR A 575 -9.21 39.41 -21.26
C THR A 575 -8.42 40.66 -20.90
N GLU A 576 -7.09 40.56 -20.82
CA GLU A 576 -6.21 41.68 -21.14
C GLU A 576 -6.18 41.90 -22.67
N ALA A 577 -5.26 42.72 -23.19
CA ALA A 577 -5.18 42.92 -24.63
C ALA A 577 -3.74 43.14 -25.12
N GLY A 578 -3.30 42.26 -26.01
CA GLY A 578 -1.95 42.25 -26.58
C GLY A 578 -1.03 41.18 -26.00
N ASN A 579 -1.52 40.28 -25.13
CA ASN A 579 -0.83 39.04 -24.88
C ASN A 579 -1.11 38.06 -26.04
N ARG A 580 -0.10 37.29 -26.42
CA ARG A 580 -0.22 36.21 -27.40
C ARG A 580 -0.01 34.89 -26.67
N LEU A 581 -1.06 34.40 -26.06
CA LEU A 581 -1.06 33.21 -25.20
C LEU A 581 -1.09 31.94 -26.06
N LEU A 582 -0.50 30.86 -25.56
CA LEU A 582 -0.58 29.53 -26.16
C LEU A 582 -1.29 28.57 -25.20
N PHE A 583 -2.18 27.76 -25.76
CA PHE A 583 -2.88 26.67 -25.07
C PHE A 583 -2.79 25.38 -25.90
N GLY A 584 -2.88 24.22 -25.27
CA GLY A 584 -2.84 22.94 -25.97
C GLY A 584 -4.13 22.64 -26.76
N SER A 585 -3.96 22.27 -28.03
CA SER A 585 -4.97 21.60 -28.86
C SER A 585 -4.92 20.08 -28.63
N LYS A 586 -5.88 19.34 -29.16
CA LYS A 586 -5.83 17.87 -29.15
C LYS A 586 -4.56 17.30 -29.83
N GLU A 587 -3.98 17.98 -30.83
CA GLU A 587 -2.70 17.62 -31.45
C GLU A 587 -1.48 17.81 -30.53
N ALA A 588 -1.61 18.51 -29.40
CA ALA A 588 -0.53 18.61 -28.41
C ALA A 588 -0.32 17.30 -27.61
N GLY A 589 -1.21 16.32 -27.76
CA GLY A 589 -1.20 15.04 -27.04
C GLY A 589 -2.27 14.95 -25.95
N ASP A 590 -2.60 13.72 -25.53
CA ASP A 590 -3.73 13.45 -24.64
C ASP A 590 -3.71 14.23 -23.31
N GLY A 591 -2.51 14.52 -22.78
CA GLY A 591 -2.31 15.29 -21.55
C GLY A 591 -2.20 16.82 -21.73
N TYR A 592 -2.44 17.34 -22.93
CA TYR A 592 -2.27 18.75 -23.26
C TYR A 592 -3.50 19.37 -23.96
N GLY A 593 -4.31 18.59 -24.67
CA GLY A 593 -5.53 19.11 -25.30
C GLY A 593 -6.55 19.66 -24.31
N ALA A 594 -7.19 20.78 -24.66
CA ALA A 594 -8.32 21.32 -23.91
C ALA A 594 -9.43 20.27 -23.71
N ARG A 595 -10.07 20.25 -22.54
CA ARG A 595 -11.13 19.27 -22.22
C ARG A 595 -12.38 19.91 -21.67
N LEU A 596 -13.55 19.38 -22.06
CA LEU A 596 -14.84 19.70 -21.48
C LEU A 596 -15.23 18.63 -20.45
N ILE A 597 -15.19 19.01 -19.17
CA ILE A 597 -15.66 18.19 -18.05
C ILE A 597 -17.15 18.51 -17.84
N ILE A 598 -18.00 17.49 -17.75
CA ILE A 598 -19.44 17.64 -17.48
C ILE A 598 -19.82 16.70 -16.34
N ASN A 599 -20.23 17.29 -15.23
CA ASN A 599 -20.82 16.58 -14.11
C ASN A 599 -22.34 16.65 -14.28
N TYR A 600 -22.95 15.51 -14.54
CA TYR A 600 -24.41 15.37 -14.52
C TYR A 600 -24.87 15.17 -13.08
N LYS A 601 -26.02 15.73 -12.71
CA LYS A 601 -26.65 15.41 -11.42
C LYS A 601 -26.91 13.91 -11.38
N GLU A 602 -26.52 13.27 -10.30
CA GLU A 602 -26.86 11.86 -10.10
C GLU A 602 -28.37 11.71 -9.89
N GLU A 603 -29.07 11.21 -10.91
CA GLU A 603 -30.24 10.37 -10.65
C GLU A 603 -29.75 9.19 -9.80
N ALA A 604 -30.04 9.23 -8.50
CA ALA A 604 -29.49 8.38 -7.44
C ALA A 604 -29.18 6.97 -7.95
N SER A 605 -27.89 6.73 -8.24
CA SER A 605 -27.50 5.55 -8.98
C SER A 605 -27.81 4.30 -8.16
N ARG A 606 -28.29 3.26 -8.81
CA ARG A 606 -28.80 2.08 -8.10
C ARG A 606 -27.66 1.27 -7.50
N GLU A 607 -27.31 1.56 -6.25
CA GLU A 607 -26.34 0.83 -5.43
C GLU A 607 -26.81 -0.62 -5.16
N ASP A 608 -26.61 -1.50 -6.13
CA ASP A 608 -26.94 -2.93 -6.05
C ASP A 608 -25.71 -3.81 -5.71
N ALA A 609 -24.52 -3.24 -5.52
CA ALA A 609 -23.29 -3.96 -5.22
C ALA A 609 -23.41 -4.78 -3.92
N SER A 610 -23.95 -4.17 -2.87
CA SER A 610 -24.25 -4.82 -1.58
C SER A 610 -25.26 -5.97 -1.75
N LEU A 611 -26.28 -5.79 -2.59
CA LEU A 611 -27.28 -6.82 -2.92
C LEU A 611 -26.64 -7.99 -3.70
N LYS A 612 -25.78 -7.71 -4.68
CA LYS A 612 -25.02 -8.72 -5.44
C LYS A 612 -24.11 -9.55 -4.54
N LEU A 613 -23.39 -8.91 -3.61
CA LEU A 613 -22.53 -9.59 -2.63
C LEU A 613 -23.36 -10.46 -1.66
N ALA A 614 -24.47 -9.94 -1.13
CA ALA A 614 -25.37 -10.69 -0.27
C ALA A 614 -25.99 -11.90 -0.97
N ILE A 615 -26.33 -11.81 -2.27
CA ILE A 615 -26.78 -12.94 -3.08
C ILE A 615 -25.63 -13.95 -3.26
N GLY A 616 -24.43 -13.52 -3.67
CA GLY A 616 -23.29 -14.42 -3.91
C GLY A 616 -22.79 -15.17 -2.66
N MET A 617 -23.00 -14.64 -1.47
CA MET A 617 -22.80 -15.37 -0.21
C MET A 617 -23.93 -16.40 0.06
N ALA A 618 -25.15 -16.14 -0.40
CA ALA A 618 -26.34 -16.92 -0.05
C ALA A 618 -26.43 -18.18 -0.89
N GLU A 619 -25.92 -18.11 -2.12
CA GLU A 619 -25.80 -19.24 -3.03
C GLU A 619 -24.76 -20.26 -2.53
N LYS A 620 -23.73 -19.81 -1.80
CA LYS A 620 -22.81 -20.69 -1.06
C LYS A 620 -23.50 -21.37 0.11
N LEU A 621 -24.25 -20.63 0.95
CA LEU A 621 -25.03 -21.26 2.02
C LEU A 621 -26.17 -22.14 1.50
N GLU A 622 -26.73 -21.86 0.32
CA GLU A 622 -27.74 -22.70 -0.34
C GLU A 622 -27.15 -24.05 -0.76
N GLN A 623 -25.89 -24.08 -1.20
CA GLN A 623 -25.13 -25.32 -1.39
C GLN A 623 -24.85 -26.01 -0.05
N GLU A 624 -24.26 -25.31 0.93
CA GLU A 624 -23.91 -25.92 2.23
C GLU A 624 -25.13 -26.50 2.97
N GLN A 625 -26.28 -25.83 2.91
CA GLN A 625 -27.54 -26.32 3.48
C GLN A 625 -28.05 -27.57 2.75
N ALA A 626 -28.01 -27.57 1.40
CA ALA A 626 -28.46 -28.71 0.60
C ALA A 626 -27.61 -29.97 0.84
N GLU A 627 -26.33 -29.79 1.17
CA GLU A 627 -25.40 -30.86 1.49
C GLU A 627 -25.43 -31.29 2.97
N ASN A 628 -25.55 -30.35 3.93
CA ASN A 628 -25.26 -30.59 5.35
C ASN A 628 -26.41 -30.26 6.34
N GLN A 629 -27.47 -29.57 5.90
CA GLN A 629 -28.63 -29.17 6.73
C GLN A 629 -28.29 -28.30 7.98
N CYS A 630 -27.28 -27.43 7.86
CA CYS A 630 -26.73 -26.55 8.90
C CYS A 630 -27.75 -25.57 9.55
N TYR A 631 -28.87 -25.25 8.90
CA TYR A 631 -29.85 -24.22 9.28
C TYR A 631 -31.27 -24.82 9.42
N THR A 632 -32.14 -24.30 10.32
CA THR A 632 -33.48 -24.91 10.51
C THR A 632 -34.30 -24.84 9.23
N ASP A 633 -35.20 -25.79 8.99
CA ASP A 633 -36.07 -25.74 7.80
C ASP A 633 -36.94 -24.46 7.76
N GLU A 634 -37.21 -23.84 8.91
CA GLU A 634 -38.01 -22.62 9.06
C GLU A 634 -37.19 -21.35 8.78
N THR A 635 -36.02 -21.20 9.40
CA THR A 635 -35.10 -20.06 9.16
C THR A 635 -34.41 -20.15 7.81
N TRP A 636 -34.09 -21.36 7.33
CA TRP A 636 -33.60 -21.54 5.97
C TRP A 636 -34.66 -21.22 4.92
N ALA A 637 -35.93 -21.59 5.14
CA ALA A 637 -37.00 -21.18 4.24
C ALA A 637 -37.15 -19.65 4.18
N ALA A 638 -36.89 -18.94 5.29
CA ALA A 638 -36.85 -17.47 5.30
C ALA A 638 -35.69 -16.93 4.45
N VAL A 639 -34.45 -17.46 4.59
CA VAL A 639 -33.31 -17.08 3.73
C VAL A 639 -33.59 -17.40 2.27
N LYS A 640 -34.07 -18.59 1.94
CA LYS A 640 -34.37 -18.96 0.54
C LYS A 640 -35.43 -18.04 -0.06
N THR A 641 -36.47 -17.69 0.69
CA THR A 641 -37.51 -16.75 0.24
C THR A 641 -36.93 -15.35 0.02
N ALA A 642 -36.11 -14.84 0.94
CA ALA A 642 -35.46 -13.55 0.80
C ALA A 642 -34.41 -13.52 -0.34
N LEU A 643 -33.74 -14.65 -0.60
CA LEU A 643 -32.79 -14.83 -1.71
C LEU A 643 -33.51 -14.83 -3.06
N ASP A 644 -34.62 -15.55 -3.19
CA ASP A 644 -35.41 -15.59 -4.43
C ASP A 644 -36.11 -14.23 -4.69
N GLU A 645 -36.51 -13.50 -3.65
CA GLU A 645 -36.94 -12.10 -3.76
C GLU A 645 -35.78 -11.16 -4.16
N ALA A 646 -34.61 -11.28 -3.54
CA ALA A 646 -33.42 -10.49 -3.87
C ALA A 646 -32.95 -10.71 -5.32
N ARG A 647 -32.90 -11.97 -5.76
CA ARG A 647 -32.68 -12.35 -7.17
C ARG A 647 -33.73 -11.71 -8.09
N THR A 648 -35.00 -11.63 -7.66
CA THR A 648 -36.08 -11.03 -8.46
C THR A 648 -35.94 -9.51 -8.57
N ILE A 649 -35.64 -8.82 -7.46
CA ILE A 649 -35.40 -7.36 -7.44
C ILE A 649 -34.14 -7.01 -8.24
N LEU A 650 -33.06 -7.80 -8.14
CA LEU A 650 -31.84 -7.59 -8.91
C LEU A 650 -32.09 -7.68 -10.42
N ASN A 651 -32.93 -8.61 -10.88
CA ASN A 651 -33.29 -8.75 -12.30
C ASN A 651 -34.38 -7.78 -12.78
N ASN A 652 -35.03 -7.01 -11.89
CA ASN A 652 -35.99 -5.99 -12.29
C ASN A 652 -35.29 -4.65 -12.58
N GLN A 653 -35.23 -4.27 -13.86
CA GLN A 653 -34.64 -2.99 -14.32
C GLN A 653 -35.42 -1.74 -13.89
N GLN A 654 -36.61 -1.86 -13.28
CA GLN A 654 -37.42 -0.75 -12.79
C GLN A 654 -37.61 -0.74 -11.25
N ALA A 655 -36.82 -1.51 -10.49
CA ALA A 655 -36.86 -1.45 -9.04
C ALA A 655 -36.12 -0.21 -8.50
N THR A 656 -36.68 0.46 -7.47
CA THR A 656 -36.11 1.67 -6.86
C THR A 656 -34.98 1.34 -5.87
N GLN A 657 -34.16 2.33 -5.48
CA GLN A 657 -33.11 2.08 -4.48
C GLN A 657 -33.70 1.64 -3.13
N GLU A 658 -34.82 2.21 -2.69
CA GLU A 658 -35.50 1.76 -1.47
C GLU A 658 -35.97 0.29 -1.56
N GLU A 659 -36.33 -0.21 -2.75
CA GLU A 659 -36.63 -1.64 -2.96
C GLU A 659 -35.37 -2.51 -2.96
N VAL A 660 -34.22 -1.98 -3.39
CA VAL A 660 -32.90 -2.64 -3.38
C VAL A 660 -32.34 -2.74 -1.97
N ASP A 661 -32.34 -1.63 -1.23
CA ASP A 661 -31.94 -1.57 0.17
C ASP A 661 -32.86 -2.44 1.02
N HIS A 662 -34.17 -2.39 0.79
CA HIS A 662 -35.11 -3.28 1.47
C HIS A 662 -34.89 -4.76 1.10
N ALA A 663 -34.54 -5.10 -0.14
CA ALA A 663 -34.19 -6.47 -0.52
C ALA A 663 -32.88 -6.94 0.13
N PHE A 664 -31.85 -6.08 0.17
CA PHE A 664 -30.57 -6.34 0.83
C PHE A 664 -30.75 -6.49 2.33
N LEU A 665 -31.41 -5.54 3.00
CA LEU A 665 -31.73 -5.59 4.41
C LEU A 665 -32.63 -6.77 4.76
N LYS A 666 -33.59 -7.16 3.90
CA LYS A 666 -34.43 -8.35 4.12
C LYS A 666 -33.64 -9.65 3.99
N LEU A 667 -32.73 -9.75 3.01
CA LEU A 667 -31.83 -10.89 2.85
C LEU A 667 -30.84 -10.97 4.03
N MET A 668 -30.14 -9.88 4.36
CA MET A 668 -29.23 -9.81 5.50
C MET A 668 -29.94 -9.99 6.85
N THR A 669 -31.20 -9.58 6.98
CA THR A 669 -32.03 -9.90 8.16
C THR A 669 -32.33 -11.39 8.18
N ALA A 670 -32.70 -12.02 7.06
CA ALA A 670 -32.92 -13.46 7.01
C ALA A 670 -31.64 -14.25 7.35
N TYR A 671 -30.47 -13.82 6.88
CA TYR A 671 -29.16 -14.36 7.28
C TYR A 671 -28.89 -14.23 8.78
N ASN A 672 -29.07 -13.04 9.35
CA ASN A 672 -28.86 -12.80 10.78
C ASN A 672 -29.92 -13.49 11.65
N LEU A 673 -31.04 -13.91 11.04
CA LEU A 673 -32.06 -14.80 11.59
C LEU A 673 -31.91 -16.26 11.12
N LEU A 674 -30.78 -16.64 10.53
CA LEU A 674 -30.38 -18.05 10.45
C LEU A 674 -30.07 -18.53 11.87
N GLU A 675 -31.12 -18.93 12.59
CA GLU A 675 -30.94 -19.94 13.61
C GLU A 675 -30.32 -21.16 12.92
N SER A 676 -29.02 -21.37 13.19
CA SER A 676 -28.35 -22.63 12.96
C SER A 676 -29.31 -23.73 13.40
N ASN A 677 -29.45 -24.75 12.56
CA ASN A 677 -30.30 -25.86 12.90
C ASN A 677 -29.83 -26.44 14.22
N VAL A 678 -30.72 -27.24 14.75
CA VAL A 678 -30.35 -28.55 15.23
C VAL A 678 -29.15 -29.13 14.42
N GLN A 679 -27.91 -28.98 14.90
CA GLN A 679 -26.66 -29.37 14.19
C GLN A 679 -26.58 -30.90 14.02
N ARG A 680 -27.37 -31.39 13.05
CA ARG A 680 -27.64 -32.80 12.81
C ARG A 680 -26.54 -33.48 12.02
N ALA A 681 -25.61 -32.74 11.39
CA ALA A 681 -24.37 -33.30 10.85
C ALA A 681 -23.55 -33.97 11.97
N GLY A 682 -23.35 -33.26 13.10
CA GLY A 682 -22.71 -33.82 14.30
C GLY A 682 -23.48 -35.00 14.89
N LEU A 683 -24.81 -34.91 15.02
CA LEU A 683 -25.63 -36.04 15.50
C LEU A 683 -25.55 -37.24 14.56
N LYS A 684 -25.55 -37.03 13.23
CA LYS A 684 -25.50 -38.09 12.21
C LYS A 684 -24.15 -38.78 12.22
N ALA A 685 -23.06 -38.02 12.19
CA ALA A 685 -21.70 -38.55 12.30
C ALA A 685 -21.48 -39.26 13.65
N ALA A 686 -22.04 -38.76 14.74
CA ALA A 686 -22.02 -39.43 16.04
C ALA A 686 -22.88 -40.71 16.05
N ILE A 687 -24.03 -40.75 15.35
CA ILE A 687 -24.86 -41.96 15.20
C ILE A 687 -24.14 -42.99 14.33
N GLU A 688 -23.67 -42.62 13.14
CA GLU A 688 -22.98 -43.51 12.18
C GLU A 688 -21.64 -43.99 12.76
N GLY A 689 -20.89 -43.11 13.43
CA GLY A 689 -19.66 -43.44 14.16
C GLY A 689 -19.90 -44.31 15.39
N THR A 690 -20.90 -44.01 16.22
CA THR A 690 -21.21 -44.85 17.40
C THR A 690 -21.86 -46.17 16.99
N GLU A 691 -22.60 -46.24 15.87
CA GLU A 691 -23.00 -47.50 15.25
C GLU A 691 -21.79 -48.32 14.81
N THR A 692 -20.76 -47.68 14.26
CA THR A 692 -19.51 -48.36 13.88
C THR A 692 -18.80 -48.90 15.12
N ILE A 693 -18.59 -48.06 16.15
CA ILE A 693 -18.02 -48.43 17.46
C ILE A 693 -18.83 -49.54 18.15
N LEU A 694 -20.17 -49.57 17.99
CA LEU A 694 -21.03 -50.62 18.55
C LEU A 694 -21.10 -51.91 17.70
N ALA A 695 -20.85 -51.82 16.38
CA ALA A 695 -20.80 -52.94 15.46
C ALA A 695 -19.44 -53.66 15.51
N GLU A 696 -18.35 -52.93 15.79
CA GLU A 696 -17.04 -53.45 16.17
C GLU A 696 -17.08 -54.00 17.61
N SER A 697 -17.85 -55.08 17.79
CA SER A 697 -18.39 -55.56 19.08
C SER A 697 -17.37 -55.97 20.16
N GLU A 698 -16.06 -55.84 19.89
CA GLU A 698 -14.96 -56.13 20.82
C GLU A 698 -14.47 -54.89 21.60
N THR A 699 -14.63 -53.67 21.07
CA THR A 699 -14.05 -52.43 21.66
C THR A 699 -14.85 -51.88 22.86
N LEU A 700 -16.11 -52.29 22.99
CA LEU A 700 -17.09 -51.80 23.98
C LEU A 700 -16.83 -52.23 25.44
N VAL A 701 -15.67 -52.81 25.76
CA VAL A 701 -15.41 -53.44 27.06
C VAL A 701 -14.82 -52.46 28.09
N GLN A 702 -14.25 -51.33 27.63
CA GLN A 702 -13.38 -50.46 28.45
C GLN A 702 -14.09 -49.30 29.16
N TYR A 703 -15.22 -48.82 28.65
CA TYR A 703 -16.09 -47.92 29.40
C TYR A 703 -16.86 -48.75 30.47
N THR A 704 -17.34 -48.13 31.55
CA THR A 704 -18.07 -48.90 32.58
C THR A 704 -19.31 -49.52 31.96
N GLN A 705 -19.82 -50.64 32.50
CA GLN A 705 -21.04 -51.24 31.93
C GLN A 705 -22.24 -50.28 31.96
N GLU A 706 -22.20 -49.28 32.85
CA GLU A 706 -23.18 -48.19 32.93
C GLU A 706 -22.91 -47.11 31.86
N SER A 707 -21.66 -46.75 31.51
CA SER A 707 -21.42 -45.93 30.30
C SER A 707 -21.73 -46.71 29.02
N VAL A 708 -21.31 -47.96 28.86
CA VAL A 708 -21.58 -48.76 27.64
C VAL A 708 -23.09 -48.94 27.42
N GLN A 709 -23.86 -49.13 28.49
CA GLN A 709 -25.31 -49.16 28.37
C GLN A 709 -25.90 -47.76 28.15
N ALA A 710 -25.36 -46.71 28.78
CA ALA A 710 -25.73 -45.33 28.46
C ALA A 710 -25.42 -44.96 27.00
N VAL A 711 -24.34 -45.46 26.38
CA VAL A 711 -24.02 -45.29 24.95
C VAL A 711 -25.05 -45.99 24.08
N ARG A 712 -25.46 -47.22 24.45
CA ARG A 712 -26.50 -47.97 23.72
C ARG A 712 -27.88 -47.31 23.83
N ASP A 713 -28.24 -46.84 25.02
CA ASP A 713 -29.52 -46.18 25.29
C ASP A 713 -29.55 -44.75 24.71
N ALA A 714 -28.44 -44.01 24.83
CA ALA A 714 -28.26 -42.72 24.17
C ALA A 714 -28.24 -42.87 22.65
N LEU A 715 -27.67 -43.92 22.06
CA LEU A 715 -27.76 -44.15 20.62
C LEU A 715 -29.20 -44.46 20.19
N ALA A 716 -29.93 -45.24 20.97
CA ALA A 716 -31.34 -45.55 20.70
C ALA A 716 -32.20 -44.28 20.73
N GLU A 717 -31.99 -43.40 21.71
CA GLU A 717 -32.69 -42.11 21.78
C GLU A 717 -32.15 -41.11 20.75
N ALA A 718 -30.85 -41.11 20.43
CA ALA A 718 -30.24 -40.29 19.38
C ALA A 718 -30.86 -40.56 18.01
N LYS A 719 -30.94 -41.83 17.60
CA LYS A 719 -31.65 -42.22 16.36
C LYS A 719 -33.11 -41.80 16.36
N LYS A 720 -33.78 -41.91 17.51
CA LYS A 720 -35.19 -41.57 17.69
C LYS A 720 -35.45 -40.06 17.65
N VAL A 721 -34.56 -39.25 18.22
CA VAL A 721 -34.60 -37.77 18.21
C VAL A 721 -34.13 -37.21 16.86
N TYR A 722 -33.13 -37.84 16.23
CA TYR A 722 -32.73 -37.58 14.84
C TYR A 722 -33.89 -37.82 13.86
N ALA A 723 -34.69 -38.86 14.08
CA ALA A 723 -35.91 -39.14 13.32
C ALA A 723 -37.16 -38.34 13.81
N LEU A 724 -37.02 -37.44 14.79
CA LEU A 724 -38.14 -36.66 15.33
C LEU A 724 -38.17 -35.23 14.75
N ASN A 725 -39.25 -34.92 14.03
CA ASN A 725 -39.56 -33.55 13.62
C ASN A 725 -40.00 -32.74 14.86
N GLY A 726 -39.38 -31.59 15.08
CA GLY A 726 -39.64 -30.71 16.24
C GLY A 726 -38.70 -30.88 17.44
N ALA A 727 -37.69 -31.75 17.37
CA ALA A 727 -36.61 -31.76 18.37
C ALA A 727 -35.63 -30.59 18.13
N GLY A 728 -35.62 -29.59 19.02
CA GLY A 728 -34.84 -28.36 18.89
C GLY A 728 -33.33 -28.52 19.16
N GLN A 729 -32.55 -27.48 18.86
CA GLN A 729 -31.08 -27.56 18.89
C GLN A 729 -30.55 -27.94 20.28
N THR A 730 -31.11 -27.42 21.37
CA THR A 730 -30.71 -27.83 22.72
C THR A 730 -31.04 -29.30 23.00
N THR A 731 -32.12 -29.86 22.43
CA THR A 731 -32.47 -31.27 22.61
C THR A 731 -31.53 -32.18 21.84
N VAL A 732 -31.22 -31.88 20.57
CA VAL A 732 -30.24 -32.68 19.82
C VAL A 732 -28.83 -32.45 20.28
N ASN A 733 -28.36 -31.23 20.58
CA ASN A 733 -27.03 -31.09 21.17
C ASN A 733 -26.99 -31.80 22.52
N ALA A 734 -28.02 -31.72 23.38
CA ALA A 734 -28.05 -32.55 24.58
C ALA A 734 -28.07 -34.07 24.31
N VAL A 735 -28.43 -34.55 23.12
CA VAL A 735 -28.46 -35.98 22.78
C VAL A 735 -27.26 -36.43 21.93
N THR A 736 -26.69 -35.57 21.07
CA THR A 736 -25.36 -35.70 20.46
C THR A 736 -24.32 -35.67 21.55
N THR A 737 -24.38 -34.68 22.45
CA THR A 737 -23.53 -34.56 23.62
C THR A 737 -23.87 -35.64 24.65
N SER A 738 -25.12 -36.07 24.90
CA SER A 738 -25.30 -37.28 25.74
C SER A 738 -24.73 -38.56 25.12
N LEU A 739 -24.74 -38.68 23.78
CA LEU A 739 -24.13 -39.81 23.07
C LEU A 739 -22.60 -39.74 23.14
N LEU A 740 -22.02 -38.59 22.81
CA LEU A 740 -20.58 -38.34 22.83
C LEU A 740 -20.01 -38.24 24.25
N ASP A 741 -20.77 -37.80 25.25
CA ASP A 741 -20.40 -37.82 26.68
C ASP A 741 -20.48 -39.25 27.20
N ALA A 742 -21.56 -40.00 26.93
CA ALA A 742 -21.61 -41.41 27.30
C ALA A 742 -20.42 -42.22 26.71
N VAL A 743 -19.91 -41.79 25.55
CA VAL A 743 -18.67 -42.29 24.92
C VAL A 743 -17.39 -41.71 25.55
N ASN A 744 -17.28 -40.40 25.82
CA ASN A 744 -16.04 -39.73 26.22
C ASN A 744 -15.85 -39.63 27.75
N SER A 745 -16.90 -39.25 28.48
CA SER A 745 -16.93 -39.09 29.94
C SER A 745 -18.36 -38.83 30.41
N LEU A 746 -18.77 -39.48 31.49
CA LEU A 746 -20.09 -39.26 32.10
C LEU A 746 -20.20 -37.86 32.80
N LEU A 747 -20.50 -36.76 32.03
CA LEU A 747 -21.49 -35.62 32.28
C LEU A 747 -21.05 -34.11 32.56
N ILE A 748 -21.80 -33.07 32.02
CA ILE A 748 -21.74 -31.52 32.16
C ILE A 748 -23.12 -30.79 31.81
N GLU A 749 -23.52 -29.46 31.69
CA GLU A 749 -23.18 -27.97 31.92
C GLU A 749 -24.54 -27.10 32.07
N ASP A 750 -24.96 -25.81 31.77
CA ASP A 750 -24.65 -24.41 31.20
C ASP A 750 -25.84 -23.38 31.59
N LYS A 751 -26.21 -22.07 31.26
CA LYS A 751 -25.99 -20.83 30.38
C LYS A 751 -26.59 -19.47 30.97
N ASN A 752 -26.46 -18.27 30.34
CA ASN A 752 -27.23 -16.97 30.60
C ASN A 752 -27.53 -16.02 29.35
N SER A 753 -27.87 -14.69 29.49
CA SER A 753 -28.60 -13.80 28.49
C SER A 753 -28.32 -12.23 28.50
N ARG A 754 -28.78 -11.45 27.46
CA ARG A 754 -28.08 -10.30 26.73
C ARG A 754 -27.58 -8.97 27.37
N LEU A 755 -28.33 -7.91 27.72
CA LEU A 755 -27.68 -6.56 27.83
C LEU A 755 -26.69 -6.51 29.02
N ASP A 756 -27.20 -6.85 30.20
CA ASP A 756 -26.45 -7.25 31.37
C ASP A 756 -25.43 -8.37 31.10
N ILE A 757 -25.41 -9.03 29.92
CA ILE A 757 -24.35 -9.95 29.49
C ILE A 757 -23.09 -9.21 29.07
N LEU A 758 -23.11 -7.97 28.57
CA LEU A 758 -21.84 -7.28 28.27
C LEU A 758 -21.20 -6.79 29.57
N ILE A 759 -22.03 -6.34 30.52
CA ILE A 759 -21.61 -6.04 31.89
C ILE A 759 -21.20 -7.31 32.64
N GLN A 760 -21.95 -8.41 32.57
CA GLN A 760 -21.56 -9.70 33.19
C GLN A 760 -20.34 -10.31 32.49
N LYS A 761 -20.19 -10.19 31.16
CA LYS A 761 -18.99 -10.59 30.42
C LYS A 761 -17.80 -9.77 30.87
N ALA A 762 -17.91 -8.45 30.94
CA ALA A 762 -16.84 -7.61 31.48
C ALA A 762 -16.51 -8.01 32.93
N GLU A 763 -17.52 -8.23 33.78
CA GLU A 763 -17.32 -8.76 35.13
C GLU A 763 -16.73 -10.18 35.15
N GLU A 764 -16.92 -11.01 34.13
CA GLU A 764 -16.40 -12.39 34.02
C GLU A 764 -14.99 -12.46 33.43
N LEU A 765 -14.73 -11.67 32.41
CA LEU A 765 -13.39 -11.34 31.93
C LEU A 765 -12.57 -10.77 33.08
N LEU A 766 -13.18 -9.94 33.96
CA LEU A 766 -12.53 -9.41 35.16
C LEU A 766 -12.43 -10.40 36.33
N LYS A 767 -13.38 -11.35 36.52
CA LYS A 767 -13.15 -12.54 37.38
C LYS A 767 -11.88 -13.28 36.93
N ASN A 768 -11.65 -13.32 35.62
CA ASN A 768 -10.51 -13.93 34.96
C ASN A 768 -9.38 -12.95 34.61
N LYS A 769 -9.31 -11.73 35.19
CA LYS A 769 -8.37 -10.67 34.72
C LYS A 769 -6.89 -11.05 34.72
N LYS A 770 -6.51 -12.10 35.46
CA LYS A 770 -5.16 -12.69 35.41
C LYS A 770 -4.78 -13.26 34.04
N LEU A 771 -5.75 -13.63 33.21
CA LEU A 771 -5.57 -14.12 31.84
C LEU A 771 -5.34 -13.00 30.80
N TYR A 772 -5.30 -11.74 31.24
CA TYR A 772 -5.16 -10.57 30.37
C TYR A 772 -4.04 -9.66 30.89
N THR A 773 -3.54 -8.74 30.07
CA THR A 773 -2.52 -7.78 30.50
C THR A 773 -3.08 -6.78 31.51
N ASP A 774 -2.28 -6.39 32.50
CA ASP A 774 -2.73 -5.50 33.57
C ASP A 774 -3.12 -4.10 33.04
N ALA A 775 -2.61 -3.70 31.87
CA ALA A 775 -2.97 -2.47 31.16
C ALA A 775 -4.36 -2.56 30.52
N SER A 776 -4.62 -3.56 29.67
CA SER A 776 -5.94 -3.72 29.03
C SER A 776 -7.06 -3.98 30.04
N VAL A 777 -6.72 -4.66 31.15
CA VAL A 777 -7.59 -4.82 32.31
C VAL A 777 -7.96 -3.47 32.95
N ALA A 778 -7.05 -2.50 32.99
CA ALA A 778 -7.32 -1.19 33.56
C ALA A 778 -8.24 -0.33 32.65
N SER A 779 -8.10 -0.43 31.33
CA SER A 779 -9.05 0.15 30.37
C SER A 779 -10.45 -0.44 30.57
N LEU A 780 -10.58 -1.78 30.64
CA LEU A 780 -11.86 -2.43 30.89
C LEU A 780 -12.46 -2.12 32.27
N GLU A 781 -11.64 -2.04 33.33
CA GLU A 781 -12.13 -1.61 34.65
C GLU A 781 -12.63 -0.16 34.67
N THR A 782 -12.16 0.68 33.74
CA THR A 782 -12.63 2.06 33.56
C THR A 782 -13.96 2.08 32.81
N GLU A 783 -14.06 1.53 31.60
CA GLU A 783 -15.32 1.61 30.83
C GLU A 783 -16.43 0.71 31.36
N LEU A 784 -16.13 -0.32 32.15
CA LEU A 784 -17.16 -1.03 32.90
C LEU A 784 -17.82 -0.15 33.98
N VAL A 785 -17.11 0.84 34.53
CA VAL A 785 -17.72 1.82 35.46
C VAL A 785 -18.61 2.79 34.70
N SER A 786 -18.17 3.29 33.54
CA SER A 786 -18.98 4.10 32.61
C SER A 786 -20.27 3.37 32.23
N ALA A 787 -20.15 2.16 31.71
CA ALA A 787 -21.26 1.33 31.23
C ALA A 787 -22.25 0.95 32.34
N LYS A 788 -21.78 0.63 33.55
CA LYS A 788 -22.66 0.38 34.70
C LYS A 788 -23.42 1.63 35.14
N ALA A 789 -22.78 2.80 35.11
CA ALA A 789 -23.45 4.06 35.41
C ALA A 789 -24.55 4.36 34.39
N THR A 790 -24.30 4.12 33.10
CA THR A 790 -25.30 4.31 32.04
C THR A 790 -26.43 3.27 32.09
N ALA A 791 -26.12 1.97 32.20
CA ALA A 791 -27.11 0.90 32.27
C ALA A 791 -28.03 0.98 33.51
N THR A 792 -27.58 1.63 34.59
CA THR A 792 -28.40 1.88 35.80
C THR A 792 -29.04 3.27 35.83
N ASN A 793 -28.80 4.13 34.83
CA ASN A 793 -29.42 5.45 34.71
C ASN A 793 -30.79 5.34 33.99
N PRO A 794 -31.93 5.52 34.69
CA PRO A 794 -33.27 5.41 34.09
C PRO A 794 -33.63 6.57 33.14
N GLN A 795 -32.69 7.49 32.87
CA GLN A 795 -32.82 8.61 31.93
C GLN A 795 -31.71 8.60 30.85
N ALA A 796 -30.95 7.51 30.71
CA ALA A 796 -30.06 7.35 29.56
C ALA A 796 -30.88 7.27 28.25
N THR A 797 -30.40 7.92 27.19
CA THR A 797 -31.01 7.78 25.85
C THR A 797 -30.52 6.50 25.18
N THR A 798 -31.13 6.11 24.07
CA THR A 798 -30.67 4.93 23.29
C THR A 798 -29.25 5.15 22.78
N GLU A 799 -28.91 6.37 22.36
CA GLU A 799 -27.56 6.75 21.92
C GLU A 799 -26.56 6.64 23.07
N ALA A 800 -26.91 7.08 24.27
CA ALA A 800 -26.05 6.92 25.45
C ALA A 800 -25.88 5.44 25.85
N MET A 801 -26.94 4.65 25.78
CA MET A 801 -26.92 3.20 26.07
C MET A 801 -26.11 2.41 25.02
N ASN A 802 -26.14 2.85 23.76
CA ASN A 802 -25.33 2.28 22.68
C ASN A 802 -23.87 2.72 22.82
N GLN A 803 -23.58 4.01 22.96
CA GLN A 803 -22.23 4.52 23.20
C GLN A 803 -21.58 3.79 24.38
N ALA A 804 -22.26 3.68 25.52
CA ALA A 804 -21.73 2.97 26.68
C ALA A 804 -21.71 1.43 26.54
N TYR A 805 -22.32 0.87 25.50
CA TYR A 805 -22.14 -0.53 25.07
C TYR A 805 -20.94 -0.65 24.11
N ASP A 806 -20.74 0.33 23.22
CA ASP A 806 -19.69 0.36 22.21
C ASP A 806 -18.32 0.74 22.83
N ASP A 807 -18.27 1.68 23.77
CA ASP A 807 -17.10 1.99 24.62
C ASP A 807 -16.67 0.74 25.40
N LEU A 808 -17.64 0.06 26.03
CA LEU A 808 -17.40 -1.18 26.77
C LEU A 808 -17.01 -2.34 25.84
N ALA A 809 -17.59 -2.43 24.64
CA ALA A 809 -17.22 -3.44 23.65
C ALA A 809 -15.80 -3.21 23.14
N THR A 810 -15.41 -1.96 22.90
CA THR A 810 -14.07 -1.54 22.49
C THR A 810 -13.05 -1.94 23.57
N ALA A 811 -13.30 -1.57 24.83
CA ALA A 811 -12.46 -1.97 25.96
C ALA A 811 -12.46 -3.50 26.25
N ILE A 812 -13.44 -4.25 25.73
CA ILE A 812 -13.46 -5.73 25.73
C ILE A 812 -12.63 -6.29 24.57
N THR A 813 -12.65 -5.68 23.38
CA THR A 813 -11.84 -6.10 22.23
C THR A 813 -10.36 -5.74 22.39
N GLU A 814 -10.04 -4.68 23.13
CA GLU A 814 -8.68 -4.31 23.53
C GLU A 814 -8.09 -5.21 24.64
N LEU A 815 -8.82 -6.22 25.11
CA LEU A 815 -8.30 -7.20 26.08
C LEU A 815 -7.21 -8.11 25.47
N VAL A 816 -5.97 -7.65 25.55
CA VAL A 816 -4.78 -8.46 25.24
C VAL A 816 -4.72 -9.65 26.20
N ARG A 817 -4.98 -10.86 25.66
CA ARG A 817 -5.02 -12.12 26.39
C ARG A 817 -3.60 -12.71 26.50
N LYS A 818 -3.17 -13.03 27.72
CA LYS A 818 -1.96 -13.82 27.97
C LYS A 818 -2.16 -15.22 27.39
N ALA A 819 -1.10 -15.78 26.81
CA ALA A 819 -1.16 -17.06 26.12
C ALA A 819 -1.71 -18.20 26.99
N ASP A 820 -2.45 -19.12 26.37
CA ASP A 820 -2.58 -20.48 26.90
C ASP A 820 -1.30 -21.24 26.57
N LYS A 821 -0.60 -21.71 27.59
CA LYS A 821 0.70 -22.37 27.45
C LYS A 821 0.63 -23.88 27.57
N SER A 822 -0.57 -24.48 27.59
CA SER A 822 -0.73 -25.92 27.77
C SER A 822 -0.10 -26.76 26.64
N GLU A 823 -0.15 -26.30 25.39
CA GLU A 823 0.55 -26.96 24.28
C GLU A 823 2.08 -26.82 24.41
N LEU A 824 2.56 -25.66 24.85
CA LEU A 824 3.99 -25.40 25.10
C LEU A 824 4.52 -26.21 26.30
N ASP A 825 3.74 -26.34 27.37
CA ASP A 825 3.99 -27.19 28.54
C ASP A 825 4.06 -28.68 28.16
N ASN A 826 3.19 -29.13 27.25
CA ASN A 826 3.20 -30.51 26.75
C ASN A 826 4.38 -30.78 25.80
N ALA A 827 4.70 -29.83 24.91
CA ALA A 827 5.90 -29.91 24.06
C ALA A 827 7.18 -29.87 24.92
N LEU A 828 7.27 -28.97 25.91
CA LEU A 828 8.39 -28.90 26.85
C LEU A 828 8.54 -30.19 27.65
N LYS A 829 7.45 -30.79 28.17
CA LYS A 829 7.53 -32.11 28.82
C LYS A 829 8.05 -33.18 27.87
N LYS A 830 7.56 -33.25 26.63
CA LYS A 830 7.99 -34.30 25.69
C LYS A 830 9.43 -34.12 25.23
N ALA A 831 9.87 -32.87 25.02
CA ALA A 831 11.26 -32.57 24.70
C ALA A 831 12.20 -32.85 25.89
N ASN A 832 11.82 -32.46 27.11
CA ASN A 832 12.60 -32.80 28.31
C ASN A 832 12.62 -34.32 28.56
N GLU A 833 11.54 -35.07 28.30
CA GLU A 833 11.56 -36.54 28.35
C GLU A 833 12.55 -37.14 27.36
N ILE A 834 12.66 -36.60 26.14
CA ILE A 834 13.66 -37.04 25.15
C ILE A 834 15.09 -36.68 25.61
N LEU A 835 15.30 -35.51 26.23
CA LEU A 835 16.61 -35.09 26.76
C LEU A 835 17.02 -35.87 28.02
N GLU A 836 16.09 -36.18 28.92
CA GLU A 836 16.34 -37.01 30.11
C GLU A 836 16.71 -38.46 29.73
N ASN A 837 16.12 -38.99 28.66
CA ASN A 837 16.36 -40.34 28.14
C ASN A 837 17.24 -40.33 26.87
N ALA A 838 18.08 -39.31 26.68
CA ALA A 838 18.87 -39.09 25.44
C ALA A 838 19.82 -40.25 25.04
N ALA A 839 20.08 -41.19 25.94
CA ALA A 839 20.86 -42.40 25.64
C ALA A 839 20.10 -43.40 24.75
N ASP A 840 18.76 -43.39 24.82
CA ASP A 840 17.84 -44.27 24.09
C ASP A 840 17.51 -43.74 22.68
N TYR A 841 18.08 -42.62 22.25
CA TYR A 841 17.83 -41.99 20.95
C TYR A 841 19.11 -41.93 20.10
N VAL A 842 18.95 -41.88 18.78
CA VAL A 842 20.06 -41.65 17.85
C VAL A 842 20.57 -40.21 18.05
N ALA A 843 21.78 -40.04 18.56
CA ALA A 843 22.31 -38.76 19.06
C ALA A 843 22.20 -37.59 18.06
N ASP A 844 22.49 -37.85 16.78
CA ASP A 844 22.41 -36.84 15.73
C ASP A 844 20.97 -36.33 15.51
N THR A 845 19.96 -37.15 15.83
CA THR A 845 18.53 -36.82 15.63
C THR A 845 17.91 -35.98 16.75
N ILE A 846 18.62 -35.82 17.87
CA ILE A 846 18.23 -34.95 19.01
C ILE A 846 19.16 -33.72 19.14
N THR A 847 20.11 -33.57 18.22
CA THR A 847 21.06 -32.45 18.21
C THR A 847 20.32 -31.14 17.88
N GLY A 848 20.36 -30.18 18.82
CA GLY A 848 19.65 -28.91 18.75
C GLY A 848 18.43 -28.82 19.68
N LEU A 849 17.84 -29.95 20.10
CA LEU A 849 16.64 -30.00 20.93
C LEU A 849 16.81 -29.24 22.26
N GLU A 850 17.96 -29.34 22.93
CA GLU A 850 18.27 -28.59 24.16
C GLU A 850 18.23 -27.06 23.95
N THR A 851 18.66 -26.57 22.78
CA THR A 851 18.65 -25.13 22.47
C THR A 851 17.23 -24.62 22.24
N VAL A 852 16.39 -25.40 21.55
CA VAL A 852 14.99 -25.03 21.31
C VAL A 852 14.15 -25.20 22.58
N VAL A 853 14.44 -26.19 23.43
CA VAL A 853 13.89 -26.27 24.80
C VAL A 853 14.23 -25.01 25.61
N ALA A 854 15.47 -24.51 25.55
CA ALA A 854 15.84 -23.30 26.28
C ALA A 854 15.07 -22.05 25.79
N LYS A 855 14.89 -21.88 24.47
CA LYS A 855 14.03 -20.84 23.89
C LYS A 855 12.58 -20.97 24.37
N ALA A 856 11.99 -22.15 24.16
CA ALA A 856 10.60 -22.44 24.49
C ALA A 856 10.33 -22.31 26.01
N GLN A 857 11.30 -22.65 26.86
CA GLN A 857 11.23 -22.44 28.31
C GLN A 857 11.26 -20.95 28.66
N SER A 858 12.08 -20.13 27.98
CA SER A 858 12.08 -18.68 28.17
C SER A 858 10.72 -18.06 27.83
N VAL A 859 10.12 -18.47 26.71
CA VAL A 859 8.76 -18.02 26.32
C VAL A 859 7.69 -18.62 27.22
N TYR A 860 7.91 -19.81 27.81
CA TYR A 860 7.01 -20.40 28.80
C TYR A 860 7.03 -19.64 30.14
N ASP A 861 8.20 -19.21 30.60
CA ASP A 861 8.38 -18.53 31.88
C ASP A 861 7.94 -17.05 31.86
N ASP A 862 7.94 -16.38 30.70
CA ASP A 862 7.47 -14.99 30.58
C ASP A 862 5.95 -14.84 30.82
N GLN A 863 5.57 -14.11 31.85
CA GLN A 863 4.17 -13.90 32.22
C GLN A 863 3.43 -12.86 31.36
N ALA A 864 4.12 -12.20 30.42
CA ALA A 864 3.54 -11.28 29.43
C ALA A 864 3.26 -11.93 28.06
N ALA A 865 3.92 -13.05 27.72
CA ALA A 865 3.86 -13.70 26.41
C ALA A 865 2.43 -13.89 25.85
N ASP A 866 2.31 -13.57 24.56
CA ASP A 866 1.08 -13.65 23.76
C ASP A 866 0.94 -14.98 23.02
N SER A 867 -0.18 -15.17 22.34
CA SER A 867 -0.47 -16.39 21.57
C SER A 867 0.41 -16.58 20.32
N SER A 868 1.07 -15.53 19.81
CA SER A 868 1.93 -15.66 18.62
C SER A 868 3.28 -16.24 19.02
N SER A 869 3.96 -15.59 19.96
CA SER A 869 5.23 -16.02 20.54
C SER A 869 5.17 -17.43 21.13
N VAL A 870 4.06 -17.79 21.81
CA VAL A 870 3.83 -19.16 22.29
C VAL A 870 3.55 -20.14 21.15
N GLY A 871 2.77 -19.78 20.13
CA GLY A 871 2.50 -20.64 18.98
C GLY A 871 3.75 -20.95 18.14
N GLU A 872 4.61 -19.95 17.95
CA GLU A 872 5.93 -20.10 17.30
C GLU A 872 6.86 -20.98 18.13
N SER A 873 6.88 -20.82 19.46
CA SER A 873 7.66 -21.67 20.36
C SER A 873 7.19 -23.12 20.36
N VAL A 874 5.87 -23.37 20.28
CA VAL A 874 5.31 -24.72 20.08
C VAL A 874 5.77 -25.28 18.74
N LYS A 875 5.69 -24.50 17.65
CA LYS A 875 6.07 -24.91 16.30
C LYS A 875 7.56 -25.25 16.20
N GLU A 876 8.45 -24.42 16.73
CA GLU A 876 9.91 -24.69 16.75
C GLU A 876 10.21 -25.95 17.58
N LEU A 877 9.64 -26.06 18.78
CA LEU A 877 9.92 -27.17 19.68
C LEU A 877 9.36 -28.52 19.17
N VAL A 878 8.14 -28.52 18.61
CA VAL A 878 7.56 -29.72 17.99
C VAL A 878 8.36 -30.16 16.75
N ALA A 879 8.90 -29.21 15.97
CA ALA A 879 9.77 -29.55 14.83
C ALA A 879 11.03 -30.30 15.27
N GLU A 880 11.66 -29.93 16.40
CA GLU A 880 12.80 -30.68 16.94
C GLU A 880 12.40 -32.02 17.59
N ILE A 881 11.29 -32.07 18.34
CA ILE A 881 10.74 -33.33 18.89
C ILE A 881 10.51 -34.36 17.78
N LEU A 882 10.00 -33.93 16.62
CA LEU A 882 9.71 -34.79 15.47
C LEU A 882 10.96 -35.29 14.71
N LYS A 883 12.17 -34.78 15.01
CA LYS A 883 13.43 -35.33 14.49
C LYS A 883 13.87 -36.58 15.26
N ALA A 884 13.63 -36.62 16.57
CA ALA A 884 14.12 -37.68 17.46
C ALA A 884 13.75 -39.09 16.95
N ARG A 885 14.75 -39.99 16.86
CA ARG A 885 14.56 -41.41 16.52
C ARG A 885 15.03 -42.29 17.67
N LEU A 886 14.17 -43.22 18.08
CA LEU A 886 14.48 -44.17 19.14
C LEU A 886 15.53 -45.17 18.63
N MET A 887 16.56 -45.44 19.42
CA MET A 887 17.57 -46.45 19.16
C MET A 887 16.88 -47.82 19.11
N GLY A 888 17.10 -48.61 18.06
CA GLY A 888 16.42 -49.88 17.82
C GLY A 888 15.09 -49.81 17.07
N ASP A 889 14.48 -48.63 16.87
CA ASP A 889 13.26 -48.48 16.03
C ASP A 889 13.68 -48.32 14.55
N VAL A 890 13.86 -49.47 13.89
CA VAL A 890 14.38 -49.59 12.52
C VAL A 890 13.25 -49.57 11.50
N ASP A 891 12.03 -49.96 11.86
CA ASP A 891 10.86 -49.84 11.00
C ASP A 891 10.10 -48.51 11.09
N LYS A 892 10.35 -47.73 12.15
CA LYS A 892 9.77 -46.41 12.48
C LYS A 892 8.31 -46.48 12.96
N ASN A 893 7.97 -47.52 13.73
CA ASN A 893 6.64 -47.67 14.34
C ASN A 893 6.51 -46.97 15.71
N GLY A 894 7.62 -46.53 16.32
CA GLY A 894 7.64 -45.90 17.65
C GLY A 894 7.87 -46.87 18.82
N THR A 895 8.16 -48.15 18.55
CA THR A 895 8.54 -49.16 19.54
C THR A 895 9.68 -50.03 19.01
N VAL A 896 10.52 -50.55 19.91
CA VAL A 896 11.61 -51.47 19.57
C VAL A 896 11.14 -52.90 19.80
N ASP A 897 10.79 -53.63 18.73
CA ASP A 897 10.27 -54.99 18.83
C ASP A 897 10.99 -56.02 17.93
N THR A 898 10.52 -57.27 17.97
CA THR A 898 10.95 -58.36 17.09
C THR A 898 10.91 -58.05 15.58
N GLN A 899 10.09 -57.08 15.14
CA GLN A 899 9.96 -56.61 13.75
C GLN A 899 11.19 -55.83 13.30
N ASP A 900 11.79 -55.01 14.17
CA ASP A 900 13.02 -54.28 13.92
C ASP A 900 14.21 -55.23 13.79
N ALA A 901 14.34 -56.18 14.71
CA ALA A 901 15.32 -57.26 14.60
C ALA A 901 15.10 -58.07 13.30
N ALA A 902 13.86 -58.35 12.93
CA ALA A 902 13.55 -59.01 11.66
C ALA A 902 13.85 -58.14 10.43
N LYS A 903 13.94 -56.81 10.57
CA LYS A 903 14.31 -55.87 9.51
C LYS A 903 15.83 -55.75 9.37
N ILE A 904 16.57 -55.68 10.48
CA ILE A 904 18.04 -55.81 10.48
C ILE A 904 18.45 -57.16 9.86
N LEU A 905 17.80 -58.28 10.24
CA LEU A 905 18.09 -59.59 9.65
C LEU A 905 17.71 -59.73 8.17
N ARG A 906 16.84 -58.87 7.63
CA ARG A 906 16.60 -58.79 6.17
C ARG A 906 17.64 -57.91 5.47
N PHE A 907 18.16 -56.89 6.14
CA PHE A 907 19.27 -56.07 5.66
C PHE A 907 20.59 -56.86 5.61
N ASP A 908 20.97 -57.54 6.69
CA ASP A 908 22.12 -58.45 6.80
C ASP A 908 22.08 -59.60 5.75
N ALA A 909 20.86 -60.02 5.37
CA ALA A 909 20.65 -61.02 4.32
C ALA A 909 20.59 -60.46 2.88
N GLU A 910 20.88 -59.16 2.66
CA GLU A 910 20.75 -58.45 1.37
C GLU A 910 19.33 -58.46 0.76
N LEU A 911 18.28 -58.67 1.57
CA LEU A 911 16.88 -58.75 1.13
C LEU A 911 16.10 -57.42 1.21
N GLU A 912 16.60 -56.46 2.01
CA GLU A 912 16.02 -55.14 2.22
C GLU A 912 17.15 -54.11 2.41
N THR A 913 16.89 -52.81 2.17
CA THR A 913 17.89 -51.74 2.34
C THR A 913 17.40 -50.72 3.37
N LEU A 914 18.23 -50.42 4.38
CA LEU A 914 17.94 -49.38 5.37
C LEU A 914 18.27 -47.98 4.83
N THR A 915 17.50 -46.97 5.21
CA THR A 915 17.93 -45.56 5.07
C THR A 915 19.05 -45.23 6.06
N GLU A 916 19.82 -44.16 5.84
CA GLU A 916 20.89 -43.72 6.74
C GLU A 916 20.42 -43.57 8.20
N GLU A 917 19.26 -42.95 8.45
CA GLU A 917 18.61 -42.91 9.79
C GLU A 917 18.32 -44.30 10.39
N GLN A 918 17.98 -45.28 9.55
CA GLN A 918 17.62 -46.64 10.00
C GLN A 918 18.86 -47.50 10.24
N TYR A 919 19.95 -47.25 9.53
CA TYR A 919 21.26 -47.83 9.83
C TYR A 919 21.77 -47.29 11.18
N LEU A 920 21.68 -45.98 11.40
CA LEU A 920 22.04 -45.35 12.68
C LEU A 920 21.15 -45.80 13.86
N ALA A 921 19.86 -46.06 13.63
CA ALA A 921 18.98 -46.67 14.63
C ALA A 921 19.21 -48.18 14.82
N ALA A 922 19.80 -48.87 13.84
CA ALA A 922 20.07 -50.31 13.89
C ALA A 922 21.41 -50.66 14.58
N ASP A 923 22.38 -49.74 14.66
CA ASP A 923 23.66 -49.89 15.38
C ASP A 923 23.45 -49.78 16.91
N VAL A 924 22.56 -50.59 17.48
CA VAL A 924 22.24 -50.57 18.92
C VAL A 924 23.43 -51.03 19.78
N ASN A 925 24.30 -51.89 19.23
CA ASN A 925 25.52 -52.33 19.91
C ASN A 925 26.65 -51.25 19.87
N ARG A 926 26.51 -50.26 18.99
CA ARG A 926 27.37 -49.07 18.83
C ARG A 926 28.80 -49.36 18.33
N ASP A 927 29.00 -50.46 17.60
CA ASP A 927 30.27 -50.78 16.92
C ASP A 927 30.36 -50.26 15.46
N ARG A 928 29.26 -49.68 14.95
CA ARG A 928 29.08 -49.07 13.63
C ARG A 928 28.75 -50.05 12.50
N VAL A 929 28.40 -51.29 12.81
CA VAL A 929 28.06 -52.33 11.82
C VAL A 929 26.72 -52.97 12.13
N SER A 930 25.63 -52.42 11.59
CA SER A 930 24.26 -52.92 11.80
C SER A 930 24.08 -54.34 11.25
N ASP A 931 24.22 -55.37 12.09
CA ASP A 931 24.22 -56.78 11.66
C ASP A 931 23.37 -57.72 12.55
N SER A 932 23.46 -59.03 12.31
CA SER A 932 22.75 -60.05 13.10
C SER A 932 22.95 -59.99 14.63
N SER A 933 24.00 -59.32 15.11
CA SER A 933 24.28 -59.09 16.52
C SER A 933 23.42 -57.98 17.13
N ASP A 934 23.17 -56.87 16.42
CA ASP A 934 22.20 -55.85 16.82
C ASP A 934 20.79 -56.40 16.87
N ALA A 935 20.42 -57.20 15.87
CA ALA A 935 19.16 -57.93 15.89
C ALA A 935 19.05 -58.84 17.13
N SER A 936 20.16 -59.41 17.61
CA SER A 936 20.18 -60.17 18.86
C SER A 936 20.06 -59.29 20.11
N VAL A 937 20.57 -58.05 20.10
CA VAL A 937 20.40 -57.09 21.21
C VAL A 937 18.95 -56.63 21.29
N ILE A 938 18.35 -56.21 20.17
CA ILE A 938 16.92 -55.89 20.06
C ILE A 938 16.05 -57.07 20.53
N LEU A 939 16.36 -58.30 20.11
CA LEU A 939 15.62 -59.48 20.59
C LEU A 939 15.80 -59.77 22.08
N THR A 940 16.89 -59.33 22.73
CA THR A 940 17.01 -59.40 24.20
C THR A 940 16.29 -58.27 24.92
N TYR A 941 16.20 -57.08 24.32
CA TYR A 941 15.42 -55.95 24.84
C TYR A 941 13.91 -56.25 24.76
N ALA A 942 13.42 -56.64 23.58
CA ALA A 942 12.03 -57.04 23.35
C ALA A 942 11.60 -58.33 24.11
N ALA A 943 12.56 -59.03 24.74
CA ALA A 943 12.32 -60.16 25.63
C ALA A 943 12.45 -59.80 27.13
N GLU A 944 12.56 -58.52 27.48
CA GLU A 944 12.73 -57.99 28.85
C GLU A 944 13.99 -58.52 29.57
N ILE A 945 15.02 -58.96 28.82
CA ILE A 945 16.29 -59.48 29.37
C ILE A 945 17.27 -58.34 29.70
N ILE A 946 17.20 -57.25 28.94
CA ILE A 946 17.86 -55.96 29.18
C ILE A 946 16.80 -54.85 29.17
N THR A 947 17.07 -53.73 29.85
CA THR A 947 16.11 -52.62 30.05
C THR A 947 16.47 -51.34 29.29
N GLU A 948 17.66 -51.30 28.69
CA GLU A 948 18.33 -50.17 28.02
C GLU A 948 19.08 -50.77 26.81
N LEU A 949 19.42 -49.95 25.80
CA LEU A 949 20.08 -50.37 24.54
C LEU A 949 21.51 -49.81 24.43
#